data_AF-A0A943TNL7-F1
#
_entry.id   AF-A0A943TNL7-F1
#
_cell.length_a   1.000
_cell.length_b   1.000
_cell.length_c   1.000
_cell.angle_alpha   90.00
_cell.angle_beta   90.00
_cell.angle_gamma   90.00
#
_symmetry.space_group_name_H-M   'P 1'
#
loop_
_entity.id
_entity.type
_entity.pdbx_description
1 polymer ?
#
loop_
_entity_poly.entity_id
_entity_poly.type
_entity_poly.pdbx_seq_one_letter_code
_entity_poly.pdbx_strand_id
1 'polypeptide(L)'
;MSPEAERIIKELKSGELEVRDVPEEFALDSNVVKAERKLGLRKSGHRGFDVIAQIFFVEEDWFHKDLSGNLVSRLHKMTFDSFEEYYGFLDGDIYEDACYYQYAFEDEFSKNLNLDINRLKKVKSFVTETVDDYSCERSQDEVESYEHCEKVNKKCVKQWLDKFNACDTYEQFKKVCSNYEKSTVSQYKRIEFFFFQYAFDAQYNKKHLDVLMEYLSKDYYIGGNAVQGLCLIHTPEVILDKYDFSQASVATNRKRKKEVKDFVKDLKNQDVEMTVVGYFDKVTHFYCEKTQVYRYYNCQGRKTLNQWRSVDVCRAFETFDEFVKYRKGNLKNCDLSEAIDLDVDFSKYTTDDTTKLPIREDENLSCKVLKVYKNGEFAVCQFWSNEDKEIVKQQVHRFSYFFDFVAFLKGDLSGADLLFCTGMKNLSNIDGINLSDVKMTSELCEQFNVQYKSYDYDKKLIGEFPAVEKNEEETALVLQSSREFVSSDSSMLFGSFGDMFLWNFNRISYISDLHLMHRIKNAGCKSKEDVVFTIKKIIDDILAESTSLTLIGGDVSSEFSIFELFVKMLRKLAGSGRRTFVFVLGNHELWNFPGLSVDEIVDKYRTVLKENGMYLLHNDLFYRNESDDMGIIPYDELIQSDNPAILEKLRCTRLVILGGLGFSGYNEEFNANDGVYRATVDRNTEIQESKKFEQLYDKLTDVLAKKNTVIFTHTPKKDWCVDAKCHDNFVYVSGHTHRNMFFDDGVKRIYADNQIGYRNESPHLKSFLMDGEYDYFCNYEDGIYEITSQEYQDFSRGKNISMTFNRQVNILYMLKKNGYYCFIHKTKTGSLSMLNGGALKKLNTKDVNYYYDNMDSMIAFIETPLKKYTAYQESIADEIRKIGGSGWIHGCIIDIDYYNHVYVNPVDMTVRSYWASDIVNKLVYPTVPALLKNECPELYANYLKLIEGEKSNPLAVKQTKNEVSLLPQEYLETDIYKASREIKKMQKLNSNVLTTWYDIVPERNELPCKKLVSNKE
;
A
#
# COMPACT_ATOMS: atom_id res chain seq x y z
N MET A 1 16.76 11.14 -41.73
CA MET A 1 15.46 11.31 -41.04
C MET A 1 14.54 10.24 -41.59
N SER A 2 13.91 9.43 -40.73
CA SER A 2 12.99 8.36 -41.15
C SER A 2 11.60 8.92 -41.52
N PRO A 3 10.80 8.21 -42.32
CA PRO A 3 9.42 8.62 -42.64
C PRO A 3 8.54 8.80 -41.39
N GLU A 4 8.70 7.93 -40.40
CA GLU A 4 8.02 8.02 -39.10
C GLU A 4 8.42 9.29 -38.32
N ALA A 5 9.70 9.65 -38.27
CA ALA A 5 10.15 10.89 -37.62
C ALA A 5 9.58 12.14 -38.33
N GLU A 6 9.49 12.13 -39.67
CA GLU A 6 8.81 13.20 -40.42
C GLU A 6 7.33 13.31 -40.07
N ARG A 7 6.63 12.18 -39.89
CA ARG A 7 5.22 12.15 -39.49
C ARG A 7 5.05 12.76 -38.09
N ILE A 8 5.84 12.32 -37.12
CA ILE A 8 5.84 12.82 -35.74
C ILE A 8 6.07 14.33 -35.71
N ILE A 9 7.09 14.83 -36.43
CA ILE A 9 7.38 16.26 -36.51
C ILE A 9 6.20 17.04 -37.11
N LYS A 10 5.49 16.46 -38.09
CA LYS A 10 4.31 17.09 -38.69
C LYS A 10 3.15 17.16 -37.69
N GLU A 11 2.89 16.09 -36.95
CA GLU A 11 1.83 16.01 -35.93
C GLU A 11 2.10 16.99 -34.76
N LEU A 12 3.35 17.11 -34.31
CA LEU A 12 3.79 18.11 -33.33
C LEU A 12 3.56 19.54 -33.82
N LYS A 13 3.83 19.83 -35.11
CA LYS A 13 3.60 21.15 -35.71
C LYS A 13 2.12 21.52 -35.79
N SER A 14 1.24 20.54 -36.04
CA SER A 14 -0.22 20.76 -36.04
C SER A 14 -0.82 20.80 -34.64
N GLY A 15 -0.07 20.40 -33.60
CA GLY A 15 -0.59 20.23 -32.25
C GLY A 15 -1.52 19.04 -32.08
N GLU A 16 -1.42 18.05 -33.00
CA GLU A 16 -2.16 16.78 -32.93
C GLU A 16 -1.45 15.76 -32.01
N LEU A 17 -0.15 15.96 -31.77
CA LEU A 17 0.68 15.17 -30.88
C LEU A 17 1.34 16.11 -29.86
N GLU A 18 1.35 15.72 -28.58
CA GLU A 18 2.11 16.41 -27.55
C GLU A 18 3.49 15.77 -27.35
N VAL A 19 4.44 16.51 -26.78
CA VAL A 19 5.82 16.02 -26.53
C VAL A 19 5.86 14.71 -25.74
N ARG A 20 4.90 14.51 -24.83
CA ARG A 20 4.81 13.30 -24.00
C ARG A 20 4.24 12.08 -24.73
N ASP A 21 3.54 12.32 -25.82
CA ASP A 21 2.88 11.27 -26.61
C ASP A 21 3.77 10.81 -27.77
N VAL A 22 4.97 11.41 -27.92
CA VAL A 22 5.98 10.93 -28.87
C VAL A 22 6.40 9.51 -28.47
N PRO A 23 6.33 8.53 -29.38
CA PRO A 23 6.76 7.16 -29.09
C PRO A 23 8.20 7.12 -28.57
N GLU A 24 8.46 6.25 -27.59
CA GLU A 24 9.73 6.19 -26.84
C GLU A 24 10.95 6.02 -27.76
N GLU A 25 10.82 5.21 -28.81
CA GLU A 25 11.85 4.99 -29.84
C GLU A 25 12.24 6.23 -30.66
N PHE A 26 11.40 7.27 -30.67
CA PHE A 26 11.64 8.55 -31.34
C PHE A 26 11.79 9.73 -30.39
N ALA A 27 11.57 9.55 -29.08
CA ALA A 27 11.62 10.61 -28.07
C ALA A 27 13.00 11.29 -27.98
N LEU A 28 14.06 10.58 -28.39
CA LEU A 28 15.45 11.04 -28.45
C LEU A 28 15.98 11.21 -29.89
N ASP A 29 15.15 11.06 -30.93
CA ASP A 29 15.60 11.29 -32.31
C ASP A 29 16.01 12.76 -32.48
N SER A 30 17.24 13.01 -32.95
CA SER A 30 17.80 14.36 -33.11
C SER A 30 16.92 15.31 -33.92
N ASN A 31 16.20 14.80 -34.93
CA ASN A 31 15.32 15.64 -35.76
C ASN A 31 14.03 16.01 -35.02
N VAL A 32 13.47 15.07 -34.25
CA VAL A 32 12.28 15.29 -33.43
C VAL A 32 12.58 16.31 -32.33
N VAL A 33 13.67 16.11 -31.58
CA VAL A 33 14.09 17.02 -30.50
C VAL A 33 14.36 18.43 -31.03
N LYS A 34 15.05 18.56 -32.18
CA LYS A 34 15.24 19.86 -32.86
C LYS A 34 13.92 20.53 -33.21
N ALA A 35 12.94 19.75 -33.69
CA ALA A 35 11.63 20.28 -34.01
C ALA A 35 10.89 20.76 -32.76
N GLU A 36 10.90 19.99 -31.68
CA GLU A 36 10.25 20.34 -30.42
C GLU A 36 10.84 21.61 -29.79
N ARG A 37 12.18 21.71 -29.73
CA ARG A 37 12.88 22.93 -29.29
C ARG A 37 12.52 24.14 -30.15
N LYS A 38 12.50 23.97 -31.48
CA LYS A 38 12.12 25.04 -32.43
C LYS A 38 10.66 25.47 -32.31
N LEU A 39 9.78 24.56 -31.91
CA LEU A 39 8.36 24.84 -31.65
C LEU A 39 8.10 25.44 -30.26
N GLY A 40 9.13 25.55 -29.41
CA GLY A 40 8.98 26.02 -28.02
C GLY A 40 8.27 25.01 -27.12
N LEU A 41 8.19 23.74 -27.55
CA LEU A 41 7.59 22.66 -26.76
C LEU A 41 8.60 22.06 -25.77
N ARG A 42 9.89 22.25 -26.02
CA ARG A 42 10.99 22.02 -25.08
C ARG A 42 11.82 23.29 -24.92
N LYS A 43 12.19 23.62 -23.70
CA LYS A 43 13.15 24.70 -23.39
C LYS A 43 14.29 24.13 -22.57
N SER A 44 15.51 24.27 -23.06
CA SER A 44 16.70 23.78 -22.34
C SER A 44 16.95 24.60 -21.07
N GLY A 45 17.30 23.91 -20.00
CA GLY A 45 17.73 24.45 -18.72
C GLY A 45 19.17 24.04 -18.43
N HIS A 46 19.45 23.62 -17.19
CA HIS A 46 20.79 23.24 -16.77
C HIS A 46 21.29 21.99 -17.50
N ARG A 47 22.59 21.94 -17.75
CA ARG A 47 23.25 20.77 -18.33
C ARG A 47 24.62 20.58 -17.72
N GLY A 48 25.18 19.38 -17.79
CA GLY A 48 26.51 19.19 -17.24
C GLY A 48 26.86 17.77 -16.87
N PHE A 49 27.78 17.66 -15.92
CA PHE A 49 28.26 16.40 -15.39
C PHE A 49 28.00 16.31 -13.88
N ASP A 50 27.29 15.27 -13.46
CA ASP A 50 27.10 14.95 -12.05
C ASP A 50 28.25 14.07 -11.57
N VAL A 51 29.20 14.66 -10.84
CA VAL A 51 30.38 13.95 -10.33
C VAL A 51 30.02 12.82 -9.35
N ILE A 52 28.92 12.95 -8.61
CA ILE A 52 28.53 11.94 -7.62
C ILE A 52 28.00 10.71 -8.35
N ALA A 53 27.11 10.91 -9.31
CA ALA A 53 26.51 9.83 -10.09
C ALA A 53 27.39 9.35 -11.26
N GLN A 54 28.42 10.10 -11.65
CA GLN A 54 29.29 9.84 -12.82
C GLN A 54 28.52 9.79 -14.14
N ILE A 55 27.53 10.66 -14.30
CA ILE A 55 26.68 10.74 -15.49
C ILE A 55 26.59 12.17 -16.01
N PHE A 56 26.42 12.31 -17.31
CA PHE A 56 26.04 13.60 -17.91
C PHE A 56 24.54 13.78 -17.82
N PHE A 57 24.08 15.02 -17.76
CA PHE A 57 22.66 15.31 -17.70
C PHE A 57 22.28 16.55 -18.52
N VAL A 58 21.04 16.56 -18.99
CA VAL A 58 20.37 17.74 -19.55
C VAL A 58 19.00 17.86 -18.90
N GLU A 59 18.71 19.02 -18.34
CA GLU A 59 17.39 19.39 -17.83
C GLU A 59 16.67 20.24 -18.87
N GLU A 60 15.43 19.89 -19.19
CA GLU A 60 14.59 20.67 -20.12
C GLU A 60 13.16 20.81 -19.57
N ASP A 61 12.58 21.98 -19.71
CA ASP A 61 11.16 22.21 -19.47
C ASP A 61 10.34 21.73 -20.66
N TRP A 62 9.44 20.77 -20.43
CA TRP A 62 8.52 20.26 -21.44
C TRP A 62 7.15 20.90 -21.28
N PHE A 63 6.67 21.57 -22.32
CA PHE A 63 5.39 22.28 -22.34
C PHE A 63 4.29 21.40 -22.95
N HIS A 64 3.16 21.30 -22.25
CA HIS A 64 2.00 20.50 -22.65
C HIS A 64 0.71 21.15 -22.16
N LYS A 65 -0.45 20.74 -22.68
CA LYS A 65 -1.73 21.29 -22.22
C LYS A 65 -2.29 20.44 -21.07
N ASP A 66 -2.75 21.10 -20.02
CA ASP A 66 -3.50 20.41 -18.96
C ASP A 66 -4.93 20.06 -19.41
N LEU A 67 -5.68 19.36 -18.55
CA LEU A 67 -7.10 19.02 -18.78
C LEU A 67 -8.01 20.25 -18.99
N SER A 68 -7.54 21.44 -18.63
CA SER A 68 -8.23 22.72 -18.81
C SER A 68 -7.80 23.45 -20.09
N GLY A 69 -6.86 22.88 -20.86
CA GLY A 69 -6.30 23.46 -22.07
C GLY A 69 -5.20 24.50 -21.84
N ASN A 70 -4.72 24.70 -20.60
CA ASN A 70 -3.66 25.65 -20.28
C ASN A 70 -2.29 25.05 -20.53
N LEU A 71 -1.38 25.84 -21.10
CA LEU A 71 0.01 25.42 -21.31
C LEU A 71 0.74 25.41 -19.96
N VAL A 72 1.21 24.23 -19.56
CA VAL A 72 1.96 23.99 -18.32
C VAL A 72 3.30 23.36 -18.64
N SER A 73 4.35 23.75 -17.91
CA SER A 73 5.68 23.14 -18.04
C SER A 73 5.91 22.06 -16.98
N ARG A 74 6.76 21.09 -17.31
CA ARG A 74 7.32 20.13 -16.36
C ARG A 74 8.78 19.93 -16.67
N LEU A 75 9.64 20.05 -15.66
CA LEU A 75 11.06 19.76 -15.76
C LEU A 75 11.26 18.26 -16.05
N HIS A 76 12.09 17.97 -17.04
CA HIS A 76 12.49 16.63 -17.43
C HIS A 76 14.02 16.55 -17.41
N LYS A 77 14.58 15.51 -16.78
CA LYS A 77 16.02 15.27 -16.71
C LYS A 77 16.37 14.05 -17.54
N MET A 78 17.24 14.24 -18.52
CA MET A 78 17.83 13.19 -19.33
C MET A 78 19.26 12.94 -18.89
N THR A 79 19.72 11.69 -18.97
CA THR A 79 21.06 11.29 -18.53
C THR A 79 21.79 10.50 -19.62
N PHE A 80 23.12 10.62 -19.64
CA PHE A 80 23.98 9.95 -20.62
C PHE A 80 25.22 9.39 -19.93
N ASP A 81 25.63 8.19 -20.33
CA ASP A 81 26.78 7.49 -19.74
C ASP A 81 28.11 7.97 -20.35
N SER A 82 28.07 8.56 -21.54
CA SER A 82 29.26 9.04 -22.26
C SER A 82 29.16 10.51 -22.66
N PHE A 83 30.31 11.18 -22.72
CA PHE A 83 30.39 12.56 -23.20
C PHE A 83 30.04 12.68 -24.68
N GLU A 84 30.32 11.65 -25.49
CA GLU A 84 30.01 11.61 -26.93
C GLU A 84 28.50 11.66 -27.20
N GLU A 85 27.72 10.80 -26.54
CA GLU A 85 26.26 10.79 -26.67
C GLU A 85 25.64 12.10 -26.18
N TYR A 86 26.10 12.57 -25.03
CA TYR A 86 25.70 13.86 -24.46
C TYR A 86 25.98 15.02 -25.41
N TYR A 87 27.20 15.08 -25.96
CA TYR A 87 27.62 16.10 -26.92
C TYR A 87 26.79 16.04 -28.20
N GLY A 88 26.52 14.83 -28.71
CA GLY A 88 25.68 14.60 -29.89
C GLY A 88 24.23 15.05 -29.67
N PHE A 89 23.65 14.77 -28.51
CA PHE A 89 22.29 15.19 -28.16
C PHE A 89 22.13 16.73 -28.07
N LEU A 90 23.17 17.42 -27.61
CA LEU A 90 23.20 18.88 -27.54
C LEU A 90 23.61 19.55 -28.85
N ASP A 91 23.86 18.79 -29.92
CA ASP A 91 24.46 19.30 -31.16
C ASP A 91 25.73 20.14 -30.90
N GLY A 92 26.50 19.75 -29.88
CA GLY A 92 27.72 20.43 -29.45
C GLY A 92 27.53 21.66 -28.55
N ASP A 93 26.31 22.03 -28.18
CA ASP A 93 26.06 23.14 -27.24
C ASP A 93 26.26 22.70 -25.77
N ILE A 94 27.52 22.58 -25.40
CA ILE A 94 27.95 22.18 -24.06
C ILE A 94 28.24 23.38 -23.15
N TYR A 95 27.99 24.63 -23.58
CA TYR A 95 28.47 25.81 -22.85
C TYR A 95 27.38 26.63 -22.14
N GLU A 96 26.14 26.55 -22.60
CA GLU A 96 25.01 27.29 -22.05
C GLU A 96 24.49 26.65 -20.76
N ASP A 97 24.34 27.45 -19.69
CA ASP A 97 23.87 27.03 -18.37
C ASP A 97 24.46 25.69 -17.91
N ALA A 98 25.78 25.57 -18.09
CA ALA A 98 26.48 24.30 -17.97
C ALA A 98 27.47 24.25 -16.80
N CYS A 99 27.53 23.12 -16.10
CA CYS A 99 28.50 22.85 -15.02
C CYS A 99 29.19 21.50 -15.22
N TYR A 100 30.51 21.52 -15.41
CA TYR A 100 31.35 20.32 -15.53
C TYR A 100 32.42 20.28 -14.45
N TYR A 101 32.12 20.85 -13.28
CA TYR A 101 33.10 20.94 -12.20
C TYR A 101 33.56 19.55 -11.76
N GLN A 102 34.87 19.34 -11.75
CA GLN A 102 35.57 18.07 -11.53
C GLN A 102 35.45 17.00 -12.63
N TYR A 103 34.86 17.30 -13.78
CA TYR A 103 35.03 16.43 -14.94
C TYR A 103 36.42 16.61 -15.57
N ALA A 104 37.11 15.50 -15.85
CA ALA A 104 38.50 15.50 -16.29
C ALA A 104 38.66 15.86 -17.78
N PHE A 105 37.69 15.51 -18.64
CA PHE A 105 37.78 15.59 -20.12
C PHE A 105 38.99 14.80 -20.69
N GLU A 106 39.23 13.60 -20.17
CA GLU A 106 40.37 12.76 -20.57
C GLU A 106 39.99 11.62 -21.53
N ASP A 107 38.71 11.47 -21.87
CA ASP A 107 38.26 10.48 -22.84
C ASP A 107 38.73 10.81 -24.27
N GLU A 108 38.78 9.77 -25.12
CA GLU A 108 39.30 9.87 -26.48
C GLU A 108 38.50 10.86 -27.34
N PHE A 109 37.18 10.90 -27.16
CA PHE A 109 36.30 11.79 -27.90
C PHE A 109 36.53 13.26 -27.53
N SER A 110 36.54 13.60 -26.23
CA SER A 110 36.85 14.95 -25.75
C SER A 110 38.21 15.47 -26.23
N LYS A 111 39.24 14.61 -26.25
CA LYS A 111 40.59 14.97 -26.72
C LYS A 111 40.65 15.32 -28.20
N ASN A 112 39.74 14.76 -29.00
CA ASN A 112 39.63 15.06 -30.43
C ASN A 112 38.82 16.34 -30.71
N LEU A 113 38.19 16.93 -29.69
CA LEU A 113 37.44 18.18 -29.78
C LEU A 113 38.30 19.37 -29.31
N ASN A 114 38.20 20.51 -30.00
CA ASN A 114 38.89 21.75 -29.61
C ASN A 114 38.08 22.52 -28.54
N LEU A 115 37.95 21.93 -27.35
CA LEU A 115 37.13 22.45 -26.25
C LEU A 115 37.83 23.56 -25.47
N ASP A 116 37.13 24.67 -25.21
CA ASP A 116 37.55 25.66 -24.20
C ASP A 116 37.28 25.14 -22.76
N ILE A 117 38.22 24.37 -22.23
CA ILE A 117 38.15 23.78 -20.89
C ILE A 117 38.07 24.83 -19.78
N ASN A 118 38.72 26.00 -19.96
CA ASN A 118 38.70 27.06 -18.96
C ASN A 118 37.30 27.64 -18.79
N ARG A 119 36.56 27.81 -19.90
CA ARG A 119 35.15 28.22 -19.86
C ARG A 119 34.27 27.15 -19.21
N LEU A 120 34.45 25.88 -19.57
CA LEU A 120 33.63 24.77 -19.06
C LEU A 120 33.80 24.52 -17.55
N LYS A 121 34.99 24.82 -17.00
CA LYS A 121 35.29 24.67 -15.57
C LYS A 121 35.07 25.95 -14.74
N LYS A 122 34.59 27.04 -15.36
CA LYS A 122 34.37 28.32 -14.67
C LYS A 122 33.20 28.26 -13.68
N VAL A 123 32.10 27.65 -14.09
CA VAL A 123 30.91 27.45 -13.25
C VAL A 123 31.15 26.25 -12.34
N LYS A 124 30.94 26.43 -11.04
CA LYS A 124 31.11 25.38 -10.02
C LYS A 124 29.78 24.90 -9.41
N SER A 125 28.76 25.74 -9.46
CA SER A 125 27.40 25.52 -8.99
C SER A 125 26.45 26.36 -9.83
N PHE A 126 25.19 25.93 -9.94
CA PHE A 126 24.09 26.73 -10.48
C PHE A 126 23.48 27.64 -9.41
N VAL A 127 23.62 27.26 -8.15
CA VAL A 127 23.10 28.01 -7.00
C VAL A 127 24.05 29.17 -6.65
N THR A 128 23.47 30.37 -6.49
CA THR A 128 24.16 31.60 -6.06
C THR A 128 23.74 32.08 -4.67
N GLU A 129 22.57 31.65 -4.20
CA GLU A 129 22.09 31.88 -2.84
C GLU A 129 22.87 31.02 -1.83
N THR A 130 22.86 31.48 -0.58
CA THR A 130 23.58 30.87 0.53
C THR A 130 22.67 30.73 1.75
N VAL A 131 23.08 29.88 2.68
CA VAL A 131 22.37 29.66 3.95
C VAL A 131 22.16 30.95 4.76
N ASP A 132 23.02 31.95 4.56
CA ASP A 132 22.97 33.25 5.26
C ASP A 132 21.92 34.20 4.67
N ASP A 133 21.47 33.96 3.43
CA ASP A 133 20.40 34.74 2.80
C ASP A 133 19.03 34.47 3.45
N TYR A 134 18.97 33.45 4.33
CA TYR A 134 17.78 33.00 5.03
C TYR A 134 17.91 33.26 6.53
N SER A 135 17.06 34.12 7.06
CA SER A 135 17.02 34.49 8.47
C SER A 135 15.65 34.20 9.10
N CYS A 136 15.58 34.31 10.43
CA CYS A 136 14.28 34.31 11.10
C CYS A 136 13.51 35.60 10.83
N GLU A 137 14.22 36.70 10.55
CA GLU A 137 13.59 37.96 10.16
C GLU A 137 12.71 37.71 8.94
N ARG A 138 11.56 38.38 8.93
CA ARG A 138 10.61 38.22 7.85
C ARG A 138 11.23 38.84 6.60
N SER A 139 11.17 38.13 5.48
CA SER A 139 11.61 38.74 4.22
C SER A 139 10.70 39.92 3.91
N GLN A 140 11.21 40.87 3.12
CA GLN A 140 10.39 41.98 2.63
C GLN A 140 9.13 41.46 1.92
N ASP A 141 9.23 40.36 1.19
CA ASP A 141 8.09 39.70 0.54
C ASP A 141 7.07 39.13 1.54
N GLU A 142 7.51 38.55 2.66
CA GLU A 142 6.63 38.06 3.73
C GLU A 142 5.86 39.22 4.37
N VAL A 143 6.55 40.33 4.65
CA VAL A 143 5.93 41.55 5.19
C VAL A 143 4.95 42.16 4.19
N GLU A 144 5.36 42.31 2.93
CA GLU A 144 4.51 42.85 1.86
C GLU A 144 3.29 41.95 1.59
N SER A 145 3.46 40.64 1.63
CA SER A 145 2.37 39.67 1.49
C SER A 145 1.40 39.77 2.66
N TYR A 146 1.89 39.86 3.90
CA TYR A 146 1.04 40.03 5.07
C TYR A 146 0.28 41.36 5.00
N GLU A 147 0.95 42.47 4.71
CA GLU A 147 0.31 43.77 4.54
C GLU A 147 -0.71 43.77 3.41
N HIS A 148 -0.41 43.09 2.29
CA HIS A 148 -1.34 42.93 1.19
C HIS A 148 -2.58 42.16 1.63
N CYS A 149 -2.41 41.03 2.32
CA CYS A 149 -3.53 40.25 2.82
C CYS A 149 -4.38 41.04 3.84
N GLU A 150 -3.75 41.79 4.74
CA GLU A 150 -4.45 42.63 5.73
C GLU A 150 -5.23 43.78 5.07
N LYS A 151 -4.61 44.48 4.11
CA LYS A 151 -5.21 45.67 3.46
C LYS A 151 -6.19 45.31 2.33
N VAL A 152 -5.92 44.24 1.59
CA VAL A 152 -6.64 43.86 0.36
C VAL A 152 -7.50 42.62 0.58
N ASN A 153 -6.92 41.46 0.91
CA ASN A 153 -7.68 40.21 0.98
C ASN A 153 -8.75 40.25 2.07
N LYS A 154 -8.40 40.70 3.28
CA LYS A 154 -9.34 40.84 4.41
C LYS A 154 -10.52 41.73 4.03
N LYS A 155 -10.24 42.85 3.39
CA LYS A 155 -11.25 43.80 2.88
C LYS A 155 -12.15 43.14 1.82
N CYS A 156 -11.58 42.40 0.87
CA CYS A 156 -12.35 41.68 -0.15
C CYS A 156 -13.23 40.58 0.46
N VAL A 157 -12.69 39.79 1.39
CA VAL A 157 -13.44 38.74 2.12
C VAL A 157 -14.59 39.36 2.90
N LYS A 158 -14.35 40.46 3.63
CA LYS A 158 -15.39 41.21 4.34
C LYS A 158 -16.50 41.70 3.41
N GLN A 159 -16.15 42.31 2.28
CA GLN A 159 -17.14 42.74 1.28
C GLN A 159 -17.97 41.57 0.74
N TRP A 160 -17.40 40.39 0.61
CA TRP A 160 -18.16 39.20 0.22
C TRP A 160 -19.05 38.69 1.35
N LEU A 161 -18.55 38.63 2.60
CA LEU A 161 -19.37 38.30 3.76
C LEU A 161 -20.60 39.22 3.86
N ASP A 162 -20.41 40.53 3.71
CA ASP A 162 -21.51 41.51 3.69
C ASP A 162 -22.51 41.24 2.56
N LYS A 163 -22.03 40.91 1.34
CA LYS A 163 -22.90 40.57 0.21
C LYS A 163 -23.70 39.29 0.44
N PHE A 164 -23.08 38.26 1.02
CA PHE A 164 -23.77 37.03 1.38
C PHE A 164 -24.82 37.30 2.46
N ASN A 165 -24.44 37.97 3.55
CA ASN A 165 -25.34 38.28 4.68
C ASN A 165 -26.49 39.23 4.30
N ALA A 166 -26.32 40.07 3.28
CA ALA A 166 -27.38 40.94 2.75
C ALA A 166 -28.44 40.20 1.90
N CYS A 167 -28.25 38.91 1.60
CA CYS A 167 -29.21 38.14 0.84
C CYS A 167 -30.35 37.67 1.75
N ASP A 168 -31.58 38.11 1.48
CA ASP A 168 -32.79 37.66 2.18
C ASP A 168 -33.65 36.73 1.33
N THR A 169 -33.28 36.52 0.07
CA THR A 169 -34.02 35.68 -0.89
C THR A 169 -33.08 34.76 -1.66
N TYR A 170 -33.62 33.62 -2.10
CA TYR A 170 -32.90 32.64 -2.92
C TYR A 170 -32.33 33.24 -4.21
N GLU A 171 -33.07 34.09 -4.93
CA GLU A 171 -32.59 34.70 -6.18
C GLU A 171 -31.41 35.66 -5.96
N GLN A 172 -31.44 36.41 -4.85
CA GLN A 172 -30.30 37.26 -4.47
C GLN A 172 -29.08 36.41 -4.13
N PHE A 173 -29.28 35.37 -3.32
CA PHE A 173 -28.20 34.48 -2.88
C PHE A 173 -27.55 33.75 -4.06
N LYS A 174 -28.36 33.17 -4.95
CA LYS A 174 -27.90 32.53 -6.18
C LYS A 174 -27.07 33.48 -7.05
N LYS A 175 -27.54 34.72 -7.23
CA LYS A 175 -26.79 35.74 -7.98
C LYS A 175 -25.46 36.07 -7.31
N VAL A 176 -25.42 36.17 -5.98
CA VAL A 176 -24.18 36.40 -5.23
C VAL A 176 -23.22 35.22 -5.39
N CYS A 177 -23.69 33.97 -5.32
CA CYS A 177 -22.88 32.78 -5.58
C CYS A 177 -22.26 32.77 -6.99
N SER A 178 -23.06 32.99 -8.03
CA SER A 178 -22.55 33.03 -9.42
C SER A 178 -21.56 34.17 -9.66
N ASN A 179 -21.72 35.31 -8.95
CA ASN A 179 -20.74 36.39 -9.00
C ASN A 179 -19.47 36.04 -8.23
N TYR A 180 -19.58 35.33 -7.11
CA TYR A 180 -18.46 34.89 -6.30
C TYR A 180 -17.55 33.95 -7.08
N GLU A 181 -18.12 32.98 -7.79
CA GLU A 181 -17.36 32.01 -8.61
C GLU A 181 -16.43 32.70 -9.64
N LYS A 182 -16.84 33.86 -10.15
CA LYS A 182 -16.08 34.68 -11.12
C LYS A 182 -15.12 35.68 -10.48
N SER A 183 -15.09 35.76 -9.15
CA SER A 183 -14.27 36.73 -8.43
C SER A 183 -12.83 36.26 -8.25
N THR A 184 -11.90 37.16 -7.99
CA THR A 184 -10.52 36.79 -7.64
C THR A 184 -10.45 36.02 -6.32
N VAL A 185 -11.41 36.21 -5.41
CA VAL A 185 -11.47 35.54 -4.10
C VAL A 185 -11.74 34.04 -4.23
N SER A 186 -12.47 33.61 -5.27
CA SER A 186 -12.73 32.18 -5.51
C SER A 186 -11.48 31.37 -5.84
N GLN A 187 -10.40 32.04 -6.27
CA GLN A 187 -9.13 31.40 -6.61
C GLN A 187 -8.38 30.90 -5.36
N TYR A 188 -8.57 31.55 -4.21
CA TYR A 188 -7.85 31.23 -2.98
C TYR A 188 -8.76 30.87 -1.79
N LYS A 189 -10.07 31.11 -1.87
CA LYS A 189 -11.02 30.70 -0.83
C LYS A 189 -12.25 30.00 -1.42
N ARG A 190 -12.60 28.85 -0.87
CA ARG A 190 -13.78 28.09 -1.29
C ARG A 190 -15.08 28.74 -0.82
N ILE A 191 -16.14 28.63 -1.61
CA ILE A 191 -17.43 29.26 -1.34
C ILE A 191 -18.09 28.71 -0.06
N GLU A 192 -17.82 27.45 0.32
CA GLU A 192 -18.36 26.85 1.55
C GLU A 192 -17.95 27.62 2.81
N PHE A 193 -16.81 28.30 2.81
CA PHE A 193 -16.43 29.19 3.90
C PHE A 193 -17.50 30.25 4.17
N PHE A 194 -18.03 30.86 3.11
CA PHE A 194 -19.09 31.87 3.18
C PHE A 194 -20.44 31.26 3.53
N PHE A 195 -20.73 30.04 3.06
CA PHE A 195 -21.95 29.33 3.46
C PHE A 195 -21.99 29.09 4.97
N PHE A 196 -20.87 28.69 5.57
CA PHE A 196 -20.81 28.50 7.02
C PHE A 196 -20.93 29.82 7.77
N GLN A 197 -20.29 30.90 7.30
CA GLN A 197 -20.45 32.21 7.95
C GLN A 197 -21.90 32.70 7.88
N TYR A 198 -22.55 32.55 6.72
CA TYR A 198 -23.97 32.88 6.52
C TYR A 198 -24.89 32.01 7.41
N ALA A 199 -24.54 30.74 7.62
CA ALA A 199 -25.26 29.87 8.56
C ALA A 199 -25.05 30.26 10.03
N PHE A 200 -23.85 30.71 10.42
CA PHE A 200 -23.59 31.22 11.77
C PHE A 200 -24.34 32.54 12.04
N ASP A 201 -24.45 33.41 11.02
CA ASP A 201 -25.26 34.64 11.09
C ASP A 201 -26.77 34.34 11.30
N ALA A 202 -27.24 33.22 10.76
CA ALA A 202 -28.63 32.75 10.89
C ALA A 202 -29.07 32.43 12.34
N GLN A 203 -28.17 32.48 13.33
CA GLN A 203 -28.55 32.48 14.76
C GLN A 203 -29.44 33.68 15.12
N TYR A 204 -29.45 34.74 14.29
CA TYR A 204 -30.25 35.95 14.47
C TYR A 204 -31.29 36.17 13.35
N ASN A 205 -31.25 35.40 12.24
CA ASN A 205 -32.21 35.47 11.14
C ASN A 205 -32.58 34.09 10.57
N LYS A 206 -33.78 33.57 10.94
CA LYS A 206 -34.26 32.25 10.49
C LYS A 206 -34.39 32.11 8.96
N LYS A 207 -34.53 33.23 8.22
CA LYS A 207 -34.71 33.21 6.75
C LYS A 207 -33.45 32.78 6.01
N HIS A 208 -32.26 33.07 6.55
CA HIS A 208 -30.99 32.76 5.89
C HIS A 208 -30.77 31.25 5.75
N LEU A 209 -31.16 30.46 6.75
CA LEU A 209 -31.12 29.01 6.65
C LEU A 209 -32.04 28.49 5.54
N ASP A 210 -33.25 29.04 5.39
CA ASP A 210 -34.16 28.64 4.30
C ASP A 210 -33.57 28.92 2.93
N VAL A 211 -33.01 30.12 2.74
CA VAL A 211 -32.34 30.55 1.51
C VAL A 211 -31.16 29.63 1.17
N LEU A 212 -30.29 29.35 2.15
CA LEU A 212 -29.13 28.48 1.96
C LEU A 212 -29.55 27.04 1.64
N MET A 213 -30.54 26.49 2.35
CA MET A 213 -31.02 25.13 2.12
C MET A 213 -31.68 24.99 0.76
N GLU A 214 -32.42 25.99 0.31
CA GLU A 214 -33.00 26.02 -1.05
C GLU A 214 -31.90 26.02 -2.12
N TYR A 215 -30.87 26.86 -1.96
CA TYR A 215 -29.73 26.91 -2.87
C TYR A 215 -28.94 25.58 -2.92
N LEU A 216 -28.61 25.01 -1.76
CA LEU A 216 -27.91 23.71 -1.68
C LEU A 216 -28.74 22.55 -2.26
N SER A 217 -30.06 22.68 -2.25
CA SER A 217 -30.98 21.68 -2.81
C SER A 217 -31.13 21.78 -4.33
N LYS A 218 -31.09 23.00 -4.90
CA LYS A 218 -31.44 23.27 -6.31
C LYS A 218 -30.27 23.63 -7.22
N ASP A 219 -29.19 24.25 -6.74
CA ASP A 219 -28.12 24.78 -7.61
C ASP A 219 -26.70 24.40 -7.19
N TYR A 220 -26.49 23.79 -6.02
CA TYR A 220 -25.15 23.35 -5.58
C TYR A 220 -24.97 21.82 -5.62
N TYR A 221 -24.49 21.31 -6.76
CA TYR A 221 -24.40 19.86 -7.01
C TYR A 221 -23.40 19.11 -6.09
N ILE A 222 -22.29 19.77 -5.71
CA ILE A 222 -21.18 19.17 -4.95
C ILE A 222 -21.39 19.32 -3.41
N GLY A 223 -22.53 19.86 -2.98
CA GLY A 223 -22.80 20.31 -1.60
C GLY A 223 -22.93 19.28 -0.47
N GLY A 224 -22.63 18.00 -0.70
CA GLY A 224 -22.84 16.94 0.31
C GLY A 224 -22.15 17.22 1.64
N ASN A 225 -20.87 17.62 1.60
CA ASN A 225 -20.11 17.96 2.80
C ASN A 225 -20.58 19.28 3.45
N ALA A 226 -21.01 20.26 2.65
CA ALA A 226 -21.53 21.53 3.17
C ALA A 226 -22.80 21.31 3.99
N VAL A 227 -23.76 20.51 3.48
CA VAL A 227 -25.01 20.18 4.18
C VAL A 227 -24.74 19.38 5.46
N GLN A 228 -23.80 18.44 5.43
CA GLN A 228 -23.36 17.73 6.64
C GLN A 228 -22.74 18.70 7.66
N GLY A 229 -21.94 19.67 7.21
CA GLY A 229 -21.41 20.73 8.06
C GLY A 229 -22.51 21.58 8.71
N LEU A 230 -23.60 21.87 8.01
CA LEU A 230 -24.74 22.59 8.59
C LEU A 230 -25.40 21.84 9.76
N CYS A 231 -25.33 20.50 9.80
CA CYS A 231 -25.79 19.71 10.95
C CYS A 231 -24.93 19.91 12.22
N LEU A 232 -23.74 20.51 12.10
CA LEU A 232 -22.89 20.89 13.24
C LEU A 232 -23.16 22.32 13.71
N ILE A 233 -23.78 23.16 12.87
CA ILE A 233 -24.13 24.56 13.18
C ILE A 233 -25.56 24.66 13.72
N HIS A 234 -26.50 23.93 13.12
CA HIS A 234 -27.91 23.91 13.49
C HIS A 234 -28.35 22.51 13.94
N THR A 235 -29.51 22.44 14.60
CA THR A 235 -30.13 21.18 15.00
C THR A 235 -30.27 20.23 13.79
N PRO A 236 -29.65 19.03 13.81
CA PRO A 236 -29.61 18.13 12.65
C PRO A 236 -30.97 17.79 12.04
N GLU A 237 -32.02 17.69 12.87
CA GLU A 237 -33.39 17.43 12.44
C GLU A 237 -33.94 18.52 11.53
N VAL A 238 -33.61 19.79 11.80
CA VAL A 238 -34.05 20.93 10.99
C VAL A 238 -33.39 20.88 9.61
N ILE A 239 -32.12 20.48 9.53
CA ILE A 239 -31.41 20.33 8.26
C ILE A 239 -32.01 19.18 7.44
N LEU A 240 -32.33 18.04 8.08
CA LEU A 240 -32.97 16.92 7.40
C LEU A 240 -34.35 17.24 6.83
N ASP A 241 -35.14 18.03 7.55
CA ASP A 241 -36.48 18.45 7.11
C ASP A 241 -36.41 19.38 5.89
N LYS A 242 -35.44 20.31 5.88
CA LYS A 242 -35.30 21.31 4.82
C LYS A 242 -34.51 20.84 3.59
N TYR A 243 -33.69 19.79 3.71
CA TYR A 243 -32.83 19.36 2.62
C TYR A 243 -33.58 18.53 1.55
N ASP A 244 -33.80 19.13 0.38
CA ASP A 244 -34.55 18.52 -0.72
C ASP A 244 -33.75 18.46 -2.03
N PHE A 245 -32.62 17.75 -2.01
CA PHE A 245 -31.78 17.59 -3.20
C PHE A 245 -32.55 16.99 -4.39
N SER A 246 -32.65 17.75 -5.48
CA SER A 246 -33.47 17.44 -6.65
C SER A 246 -32.75 17.63 -8.00
N GLN A 247 -31.42 17.76 -7.97
CA GLN A 247 -30.60 18.12 -9.14
C GLN A 247 -30.17 16.93 -10.03
N ALA A 248 -30.39 15.68 -9.61
CA ALA A 248 -29.87 14.50 -10.29
C ALA A 248 -30.94 13.42 -10.55
N SER A 249 -30.52 12.26 -11.04
CA SER A 249 -31.41 11.10 -11.22
C SER A 249 -32.12 10.72 -9.92
N VAL A 250 -33.30 10.08 -10.01
CA VAL A 250 -34.06 9.64 -8.83
C VAL A 250 -33.21 8.80 -7.87
N ALA A 251 -32.34 7.94 -8.40
CA ALA A 251 -31.42 7.13 -7.61
C ALA A 251 -30.37 8.00 -6.89
N THR A 252 -29.75 8.93 -7.60
CA THR A 252 -28.74 9.87 -7.04
C THR A 252 -29.35 10.77 -5.97
N ASN A 253 -30.55 11.31 -6.20
CA ASN A 253 -31.25 12.16 -5.24
C ASN A 253 -31.54 11.39 -3.93
N ARG A 254 -32.03 10.15 -4.04
CA ARG A 254 -32.26 9.28 -2.88
C ARG A 254 -30.96 8.99 -2.13
N LYS A 255 -29.86 8.74 -2.86
CA LYS A 255 -28.54 8.50 -2.26
C LYS A 255 -28.05 9.71 -1.47
N ARG A 256 -28.08 10.92 -2.04
CA ARG A 256 -27.64 12.16 -1.36
C ARG A 256 -28.44 12.45 -0.09
N LYS A 257 -29.76 12.36 -0.15
CA LYS A 257 -30.62 12.53 1.03
C LYS A 257 -30.32 11.49 2.11
N LYS A 258 -30.07 10.24 1.70
CA LYS A 258 -29.67 9.17 2.62
C LYS A 258 -28.32 9.44 3.27
N GLU A 259 -27.32 9.95 2.54
CA GLU A 259 -26.00 10.26 3.10
C GLU A 259 -26.06 11.27 4.25
N VAL A 260 -26.89 12.30 4.14
CA VAL A 260 -27.12 13.28 5.22
C VAL A 260 -27.87 12.62 6.38
N LYS A 261 -28.90 11.82 6.10
CA LYS A 261 -29.65 11.08 7.14
C LYS A 261 -28.76 10.10 7.93
N ASP A 262 -27.88 9.39 7.24
CA ASP A 262 -26.93 8.47 7.85
C ASP A 262 -25.92 9.26 8.71
N PHE A 263 -25.42 10.40 8.23
CA PHE A 263 -24.53 11.26 9.03
C PHE A 263 -25.19 11.77 10.32
N VAL A 264 -26.46 12.21 10.25
CA VAL A 264 -27.20 12.63 11.45
C VAL A 264 -27.40 11.48 12.43
N LYS A 265 -27.62 10.27 11.93
CA LYS A 265 -27.69 9.07 12.77
C LYS A 265 -26.37 8.80 13.47
N ASP A 266 -25.25 8.92 12.75
CA ASP A 266 -23.91 8.70 13.32
C ASP A 266 -23.62 9.73 14.42
N LEU A 267 -23.97 11.01 14.22
CA LEU A 267 -23.86 12.04 15.26
C LEU A 267 -24.66 11.69 16.53
N LYS A 268 -25.91 11.24 16.38
CA LYS A 268 -26.76 10.85 17.52
C LYS A 268 -26.24 9.64 18.26
N ASN A 269 -25.68 8.68 17.53
CA ASN A 269 -25.16 7.44 18.08
C ASN A 269 -23.75 7.59 18.69
N GLN A 270 -23.12 8.77 18.59
CA GLN A 270 -21.70 8.96 18.92
C GLN A 270 -20.79 8.03 18.08
N ASP A 271 -21.18 7.74 16.83
CA ASP A 271 -20.41 6.98 15.85
C ASP A 271 -19.46 7.89 15.05
N VAL A 272 -18.88 8.89 15.71
CA VAL A 272 -17.94 9.87 15.12
C VAL A 272 -16.83 10.26 16.11
N GLU A 273 -15.71 10.75 15.59
CA GLU A 273 -14.69 11.49 16.36
C GLU A 273 -14.63 12.94 15.89
N MET A 274 -14.42 13.85 16.83
CA MET A 274 -14.45 15.29 16.58
C MET A 274 -13.15 15.95 17.07
N THR A 275 -12.56 16.80 16.23
CA THR A 275 -11.39 17.61 16.57
C THR A 275 -11.72 19.08 16.32
N VAL A 276 -11.34 19.96 17.24
CA VAL A 276 -11.56 21.41 17.13
C VAL A 276 -10.21 22.12 17.19
N VAL A 277 -9.85 22.85 16.13
CA VAL A 277 -8.56 23.54 15.99
C VAL A 277 -8.82 25.03 15.77
N GLY A 278 -8.14 25.89 16.54
CA GLY A 278 -8.11 27.34 16.29
C GLY A 278 -6.92 27.71 15.40
N TYR A 279 -7.02 28.74 14.57
CA TYR A 279 -5.87 29.22 13.80
C TYR A 279 -6.08 30.64 13.27
N PHE A 280 -4.98 31.33 12.93
CA PHE A 280 -5.04 32.54 12.10
C PHE A 280 -4.87 32.16 10.63
N ASP A 281 -5.84 32.52 9.78
CA ASP A 281 -5.77 32.24 8.34
C ASP A 281 -4.94 33.32 7.63
N LYS A 282 -3.69 33.00 7.29
CA LYS A 282 -2.75 33.92 6.62
C LYS A 282 -3.21 34.47 5.26
N VAL A 283 -4.23 33.87 4.63
CA VAL A 283 -4.75 34.35 3.35
C VAL A 283 -5.92 35.32 3.55
N THR A 284 -6.83 35.00 4.46
CA THR A 284 -8.01 35.84 4.71
C THR A 284 -7.80 36.88 5.80
N HIS A 285 -6.82 36.68 6.68
CA HIS A 285 -6.54 37.45 7.89
C HIS A 285 -7.69 37.46 8.91
N PHE A 286 -8.42 36.34 8.99
CA PHE A 286 -9.41 36.08 10.02
C PHE A 286 -8.89 35.04 11.01
N TYR A 287 -9.27 35.20 12.27
CA TYR A 287 -9.10 34.16 13.27
C TYR A 287 -10.21 33.13 13.08
N CYS A 288 -9.86 31.86 13.03
CA CYS A 288 -10.76 30.79 12.63
C CYS A 288 -10.81 29.68 13.68
N GLU A 289 -11.99 29.11 13.92
CA GLU A 289 -12.15 27.82 14.58
C GLU A 289 -12.68 26.81 13.57
N LYS A 290 -11.93 25.72 13.36
CA LYS A 290 -12.31 24.62 12.49
C LYS A 290 -12.71 23.40 13.33
N THR A 291 -13.93 22.92 13.13
CA THR A 291 -14.39 21.62 13.63
C THR A 291 -14.28 20.59 12.51
N GLN A 292 -13.62 19.48 12.80
CA GLN A 292 -13.47 18.34 11.88
C GLN A 292 -14.13 17.11 12.48
N VAL A 293 -14.98 16.43 11.71
CA VAL A 293 -15.72 15.25 12.15
C VAL A 293 -15.36 14.05 11.27
N TYR A 294 -14.80 13.03 11.90
CA TYR A 294 -14.45 11.75 11.27
C TYR A 294 -15.52 10.71 11.61
N ARG A 295 -15.98 9.97 10.60
CA ARG A 295 -17.05 8.97 10.78
C ARG A 295 -16.47 7.58 10.94
N TYR A 296 -17.09 6.79 11.81
CA TYR A 296 -16.88 5.35 11.78
C TYR A 296 -17.70 4.73 10.65
N TYR A 297 -17.10 3.83 9.88
CA TYR A 297 -17.84 2.98 8.95
C TYR A 297 -17.79 1.52 9.41
N ASN A 298 -18.83 0.79 9.04
CA ASN A 298 -18.87 -0.64 9.17
C ASN A 298 -18.23 -1.26 7.92
N CYS A 299 -16.97 -1.68 8.03
CA CYS A 299 -16.36 -2.53 7.03
C CYS A 299 -16.48 -3.97 7.51
N GLN A 300 -17.36 -4.71 6.84
CA GLN A 300 -17.55 -6.15 7.08
C GLN A 300 -17.73 -6.49 8.57
N GLY A 301 -18.73 -5.90 9.23
CA GLY A 301 -19.05 -6.15 10.64
C GLY A 301 -18.25 -5.35 11.67
N ARG A 302 -17.14 -4.70 11.30
CA ARG A 302 -16.28 -3.95 12.25
C ARG A 302 -16.38 -2.44 12.09
N LYS A 303 -16.39 -1.73 13.22
CA LYS A 303 -16.45 -0.27 13.31
C LYS A 303 -15.03 0.29 13.18
N THR A 304 -14.69 0.90 12.04
CA THR A 304 -13.36 1.50 11.77
C THR A 304 -13.50 2.99 11.51
N LEU A 305 -12.60 3.81 12.06
CA LEU A 305 -12.61 5.25 11.86
C LEU A 305 -12.06 5.63 10.48
N ASN A 306 -12.79 6.45 9.72
CA ASN A 306 -12.28 7.00 8.46
C ASN A 306 -11.41 8.23 8.69
N GLN A 307 -10.09 8.04 8.79
CA GLN A 307 -9.15 9.16 8.95
C GLN A 307 -8.93 9.95 7.64
N TRP A 308 -9.31 9.42 6.48
CA TRP A 308 -9.03 10.04 5.17
C TRP A 308 -10.06 11.07 4.72
N ARG A 309 -11.26 11.08 5.32
CA ARG A 309 -12.35 11.99 4.94
C ARG A 309 -13.07 12.54 6.17
N SER A 310 -12.93 13.84 6.41
CA SER A 310 -13.67 14.58 7.45
C SER A 310 -14.75 15.48 6.86
N VAL A 311 -15.76 15.76 7.68
CA VAL A 311 -16.67 16.91 7.48
C VAL A 311 -16.09 18.08 8.25
N ASP A 312 -15.77 19.17 7.54
CA ASP A 312 -15.09 20.33 8.08
C ASP A 312 -16.04 21.53 8.13
N VAL A 313 -16.12 22.21 9.27
CA VAL A 313 -16.86 23.46 9.47
C VAL A 313 -15.91 24.50 10.02
N CYS A 314 -15.92 25.70 9.45
CA CYS A 314 -15.06 26.79 9.87
C CYS A 314 -15.91 27.98 10.32
N ARG A 315 -15.65 28.51 11.51
CA ARG A 315 -16.17 29.80 11.98
C ARG A 315 -15.07 30.83 12.00
N ALA A 316 -15.29 32.00 11.42
CA ALA A 316 -14.29 33.06 11.30
C ALA A 316 -14.65 34.29 12.14
N PHE A 317 -13.64 34.99 12.63
CA PHE A 317 -13.71 36.19 13.47
C PHE A 317 -12.74 37.23 12.92
N GLU A 318 -13.17 38.48 12.84
CA GLU A 318 -12.37 39.55 12.21
C GLU A 318 -11.22 39.98 13.12
N THR A 319 -11.44 39.91 14.44
CA THR A 319 -10.47 40.35 15.44
C THR A 319 -10.13 39.25 16.44
N PHE A 320 -8.95 39.36 17.04
CA PHE A 320 -8.51 38.45 18.09
C PHE A 320 -9.44 38.50 19.30
N ASP A 321 -9.91 39.70 19.69
CA ASP A 321 -10.82 39.87 20.83
C ASP A 321 -12.15 39.11 20.63
N GLU A 322 -12.71 39.13 19.42
CA GLU A 322 -13.91 38.35 19.09
C GLU A 322 -13.67 36.84 19.21
N PHE A 323 -12.56 36.36 18.64
CA PHE A 323 -12.16 34.96 18.67
C PHE A 323 -11.95 34.45 20.10
N VAL A 324 -11.18 35.18 20.89
CA VAL A 324 -10.86 34.82 22.28
C VAL A 324 -12.09 34.90 23.17
N LYS A 325 -12.94 35.92 22.98
CA LYS A 325 -14.23 36.01 23.68
C LYS A 325 -15.10 34.79 23.39
N TYR A 326 -15.16 34.34 22.14
CA TYR A 326 -15.87 33.14 21.75
C TYR A 326 -15.28 31.87 22.40
N ARG A 327 -13.96 31.73 22.40
CA ARG A 327 -13.26 30.61 23.06
C ARG A 327 -13.12 30.75 24.58
N LYS A 328 -13.69 31.80 25.19
CA LYS A 328 -13.64 32.09 26.63
C LYS A 328 -12.21 32.10 27.20
N GLY A 329 -11.25 32.61 26.45
CA GLY A 329 -9.84 32.68 26.87
C GLY A 329 -9.04 31.39 26.71
N ASN A 330 -9.59 30.32 26.11
CA ASN A 330 -8.88 29.06 25.89
C ASN A 330 -8.24 29.01 24.50
N LEU A 331 -6.91 29.11 24.46
CA LEU A 331 -6.08 29.06 23.25
C LEU A 331 -5.43 27.69 23.00
N LYS A 332 -5.75 26.66 23.78
CA LYS A 332 -5.30 25.29 23.50
C LYS A 332 -5.68 24.85 22.09
N ASN A 333 -4.83 24.07 21.44
CA ASN A 333 -4.96 23.60 20.06
C ASN A 333 -5.20 24.75 19.07
N CYS A 334 -4.51 25.88 19.25
CA CYS A 334 -4.55 27.03 18.36
C CYS A 334 -3.20 27.28 17.68
N ASP A 335 -3.23 27.53 16.36
CA ASP A 335 -2.06 27.97 15.59
C ASP A 335 -2.19 29.45 15.22
N LEU A 336 -1.63 30.32 16.07
CA LEU A 336 -1.63 31.77 15.87
C LEU A 336 -0.28 32.28 15.36
N SER A 337 0.64 31.39 14.98
CA SER A 337 2.02 31.73 14.60
C SER A 337 2.10 32.73 13.44
N GLU A 338 1.13 32.68 12.52
CA GLU A 338 1.02 33.57 11.35
C GLU A 338 0.35 34.93 11.66
N ALA A 339 -0.16 35.15 12.88
CA ALA A 339 -0.79 36.41 13.28
C ALA A 339 0.26 37.44 13.72
N ILE A 340 1.09 37.89 12.78
CA ILE A 340 2.35 38.57 13.11
C ILE A 340 2.20 39.91 13.83
N ASP A 341 1.13 40.67 13.55
CA ASP A 341 0.85 41.96 14.19
C ASP A 341 0.09 41.80 15.53
N LEU A 342 -0.11 40.57 16.01
CA LEU A 342 -0.82 40.30 17.24
C LEU A 342 0.07 40.55 18.46
N ASP A 343 0.06 41.80 18.95
CA ASP A 343 0.74 42.20 20.19
C ASP A 343 -0.21 42.16 21.40
N VAL A 344 -0.25 41.00 22.07
CA VAL A 344 -1.03 40.80 23.29
C VAL A 344 -0.23 40.04 24.35
N ASP A 345 -0.60 40.27 25.60
CA ASP A 345 -0.09 39.52 26.74
C ASP A 345 -0.78 38.15 26.84
N PHE A 346 -0.15 37.12 26.27
CA PHE A 346 -0.68 35.75 26.24
C PHE A 346 -0.76 35.08 27.62
N SER A 347 -0.10 35.62 28.66
CA SER A 347 -0.19 35.09 30.03
C SER A 347 -1.61 35.18 30.62
N LYS A 348 -2.47 36.00 30.02
CA LYS A 348 -3.88 36.16 30.37
C LYS A 348 -4.79 35.04 29.86
N TYR A 349 -4.27 34.16 29.00
CA TYR A 349 -5.04 33.11 28.33
C TYR A 349 -4.54 31.72 28.72
N THR A 350 -5.39 30.71 28.53
CA THR A 350 -5.00 29.32 28.78
C THR A 350 -4.32 28.76 27.53
N THR A 351 -3.04 28.41 27.64
CA THR A 351 -2.22 27.77 26.59
C THR A 351 -1.69 26.41 27.05
N ASP A 352 -1.16 25.62 26.12
CA ASP A 352 -0.39 24.39 26.36
C ASP A 352 0.57 24.14 25.18
N ASP A 353 1.25 23.00 25.18
CA ASP A 353 2.19 22.55 24.14
C ASP A 353 1.59 22.43 22.74
N THR A 354 0.26 22.47 22.60
CA THR A 354 -0.43 22.48 21.30
C THR A 354 -0.72 23.89 20.78
N THR A 355 -0.38 24.93 21.56
CA THR A 355 -0.61 26.33 21.20
C THR A 355 0.64 26.91 20.53
N LYS A 356 0.50 27.40 19.30
CA LYS A 356 1.60 28.11 18.61
C LYS A 356 1.31 29.59 18.58
N LEU A 357 2.27 30.39 19.03
CA LEU A 357 2.16 31.85 19.15
C LEU A 357 3.00 32.56 18.08
N PRO A 358 2.69 33.82 17.74
CA PRO A 358 3.53 34.63 16.86
C PRO A 358 4.93 34.84 17.45
N ILE A 359 5.95 34.85 16.59
CA ILE A 359 7.32 35.19 16.95
C ILE A 359 7.41 36.70 17.25
N ARG A 360 7.91 37.07 18.43
CA ARG A 360 8.17 38.47 18.81
C ARG A 360 9.49 38.97 18.23
N GLU A 361 9.55 40.24 17.82
CA GLU A 361 10.75 40.84 17.17
C GLU A 361 12.00 40.81 18.05
N ASP A 362 11.85 40.81 19.39
CA ASP A 362 12.97 40.82 20.36
C ASP A 362 13.37 39.43 20.88
N GLU A 363 12.83 38.33 20.32
CA GLU A 363 13.18 36.97 20.77
C GLU A 363 14.59 36.57 20.29
N ASN A 364 15.48 36.24 21.24
CA ASN A 364 16.78 35.66 20.95
C ASN A 364 16.61 34.22 20.43
N LEU A 365 16.50 34.07 19.11
CA LEU A 365 16.33 32.77 18.48
C LEU A 365 17.68 32.10 18.15
N SER A 366 17.75 30.81 18.43
CA SER A 366 18.87 29.96 18.03
C SER A 366 18.57 29.29 16.69
N CYS A 367 19.49 29.40 15.72
CA CYS A 367 19.39 28.69 14.44
C CYS A 367 20.20 27.38 14.48
N LYS A 368 19.55 26.26 14.17
CA LYS A 368 20.19 24.96 13.97
C LYS A 368 20.03 24.54 12.51
N VAL A 369 21.15 24.20 11.88
CA VAL A 369 21.18 23.70 10.50
C VAL A 369 21.41 22.19 10.50
N LEU A 370 20.52 21.43 9.89
CA LEU A 370 20.67 20.00 9.64
C LEU A 370 20.94 19.76 8.16
N LYS A 371 21.96 18.97 7.85
CA LYS A 371 22.46 18.72 6.49
C LYS A 371 22.39 17.21 6.25
N VAL A 372 21.67 16.74 5.24
CA VAL A 372 21.43 15.31 5.03
C VAL A 372 21.38 14.95 3.55
N TYR A 373 21.94 13.79 3.19
CA TYR A 373 21.71 13.16 1.89
C TYR A 373 20.70 12.01 2.04
N LYS A 374 19.61 12.06 1.27
CA LYS A 374 18.56 11.02 1.31
C LYS A 374 17.84 10.93 -0.03
N ASN A 375 17.58 9.69 -0.49
CA ASN A 375 16.84 9.40 -1.71
C ASN A 375 17.40 10.07 -2.99
N GLY A 376 18.73 10.18 -3.10
CA GLY A 376 19.36 10.81 -4.26
C GLY A 376 19.42 12.34 -4.21
N GLU A 377 18.95 12.98 -3.13
CA GLU A 377 18.94 14.43 -2.97
C GLU A 377 19.68 14.88 -1.71
N PHE A 378 20.24 16.07 -1.76
CA PHE A 378 20.81 16.78 -0.62
C PHE A 378 19.75 17.73 -0.04
N ALA A 379 19.58 17.73 1.27
CA ALA A 379 18.65 18.61 1.95
C ALA A 379 19.34 19.39 3.09
N VAL A 380 19.00 20.66 3.19
CA VAL A 380 19.38 21.55 4.30
C VAL A 380 18.12 22.01 5.00
N CYS A 381 17.98 21.66 6.29
CA CYS A 381 16.87 22.10 7.12
C CYS A 381 17.37 23.10 8.16
N GLN A 382 16.89 24.34 8.09
CA GLN A 382 17.12 25.37 9.09
C GLN A 382 15.96 25.38 10.09
N PHE A 383 16.28 25.34 11.37
CA PHE A 383 15.32 25.40 12.48
C PHE A 383 15.67 26.58 13.36
N TRP A 384 14.72 27.48 13.57
CA TRP A 384 14.85 28.55 14.55
C TRP A 384 14.05 28.18 15.79
N SER A 385 14.69 28.25 16.96
CA SER A 385 14.06 27.92 18.24
C SER A 385 14.22 29.00 19.28
N ASN A 386 13.18 29.18 20.10
CA ASN A 386 13.16 30.10 21.25
C ASN A 386 14.05 29.59 22.41
N GLU A 387 14.10 30.34 23.51
CA GLU A 387 14.89 29.98 24.71
C GLU A 387 14.48 28.62 25.31
N ASP A 388 13.21 28.23 25.13
CA ASP A 388 12.66 26.95 25.57
C ASP A 388 12.96 25.77 24.60
N LYS A 389 13.72 26.02 23.52
CA LYS A 389 14.06 25.08 22.43
C LYS A 389 12.87 24.62 21.59
N GLU A 390 11.75 25.33 21.65
CA GLU A 390 10.61 25.08 20.78
C GLU A 390 10.90 25.63 19.38
N ILE A 391 10.61 24.85 18.34
CA ILE A 391 10.84 25.24 16.96
C ILE A 391 9.74 26.23 16.56
N VAL A 392 10.13 27.47 16.26
CA VAL A 392 9.22 28.55 15.88
C VAL A 392 9.17 28.80 14.36
N LYS A 393 10.26 28.49 13.64
CA LYS A 393 10.33 28.57 12.18
C LYS A 393 11.17 27.40 11.64
N GLN A 394 10.79 26.89 10.47
CA GLN A 394 11.57 25.88 9.75
C GLN A 394 11.62 26.23 8.25
N GLN A 395 12.79 26.07 7.64
CA GLN A 395 12.96 26.13 6.19
C GLN A 395 13.71 24.89 5.69
N VAL A 396 13.34 24.40 4.50
CA VAL A 396 13.91 23.20 3.90
C VAL A 396 14.32 23.51 2.48
N HIS A 397 15.61 23.35 2.20
CA HIS A 397 16.22 23.53 0.89
C HIS A 397 16.63 22.17 0.33
N ARG A 398 16.44 21.96 -0.97
CA ARG A 398 16.76 20.69 -1.65
C ARG A 398 17.62 20.95 -2.87
N PHE A 399 18.63 20.11 -3.04
CA PHE A 399 19.58 20.20 -4.13
C PHE A 399 19.76 18.82 -4.77
N SER A 400 19.71 18.77 -6.09
CA SER A 400 20.01 17.56 -6.86
C SER A 400 21.52 17.37 -7.02
N TYR A 401 22.30 18.47 -7.05
CA TYR A 401 23.73 18.43 -7.31
C TYR A 401 24.56 18.73 -6.05
N PHE A 402 25.64 17.97 -5.85
CA PHE A 402 26.50 18.09 -4.67
C PHE A 402 27.12 19.48 -4.52
N PHE A 403 27.62 20.08 -5.59
CA PHE A 403 28.26 21.39 -5.50
C PHE A 403 27.30 22.56 -5.34
N ASP A 404 26.02 22.40 -5.71
CA ASP A 404 24.98 23.36 -5.35
C ASP A 404 24.74 23.34 -3.84
N PHE A 405 24.64 22.14 -3.26
CA PHE A 405 24.56 21.95 -1.81
C PHE A 405 25.79 22.50 -1.07
N VAL A 406 27.00 22.29 -1.60
CA VAL A 406 28.24 22.83 -1.02
C VAL A 406 28.29 24.36 -1.15
N ALA A 407 27.92 24.92 -2.31
CA ALA A 407 27.91 26.36 -2.55
C ALA A 407 26.92 27.07 -1.62
N PHE A 408 25.71 26.53 -1.47
CA PHE A 408 24.69 27.04 -0.56
C PHE A 408 25.21 27.10 0.89
N LEU A 409 25.92 26.06 1.34
CA LEU A 409 26.52 25.99 2.67
C LEU A 409 27.89 26.69 2.79
N LYS A 410 28.32 27.40 1.74
CA LYS A 410 29.61 28.12 1.69
C LYS A 410 30.80 27.22 2.03
N GLY A 411 30.73 25.95 1.64
CA GLY A 411 31.76 24.94 1.92
C GLY A 411 31.65 24.28 3.29
N ASP A 412 30.77 24.71 4.20
CA ASP A 412 30.65 24.10 5.52
C ASP A 412 29.71 22.89 5.53
N LEU A 413 30.27 21.69 5.39
CA LEU A 413 29.54 20.42 5.52
C LEU A 413 29.72 19.77 6.89
N SER A 414 30.20 20.52 7.89
CA SER A 414 30.38 19.97 9.22
C SER A 414 29.08 19.41 9.80
N GLY A 415 29.18 18.25 10.45
CA GLY A 415 28.04 17.54 11.03
C GLY A 415 27.02 16.98 10.03
N ALA A 416 27.28 17.04 8.71
CA ALA A 416 26.34 16.53 7.72
C ALA A 416 26.23 15.00 7.75
N ASP A 417 25.03 14.49 7.49
CA ASP A 417 24.77 13.06 7.35
C ASP A 417 24.85 12.68 5.86
N LEU A 418 26.04 12.26 5.42
CA LEU A 418 26.35 11.89 4.04
C LEU A 418 26.62 10.39 3.89
N LEU A 419 26.24 9.58 4.89
CA LEU A 419 26.60 8.17 4.99
C LEU A 419 26.24 7.35 3.74
N PHE A 420 25.10 7.68 3.13
CA PHE A 420 24.60 6.97 1.95
C PHE A 420 24.95 7.67 0.63
N CYS A 421 25.73 8.75 0.65
CA CYS A 421 26.24 9.41 -0.55
C CYS A 421 27.53 8.71 -1.03
N THR A 422 27.40 7.45 -1.45
CA THR A 422 28.54 6.62 -1.85
C THR A 422 29.32 7.17 -3.05
N GLY A 423 28.66 7.97 -3.90
CA GLY A 423 29.29 8.65 -5.03
C GLY A 423 30.32 9.71 -4.64
N MET A 424 30.42 10.08 -3.35
CA MET A 424 31.51 10.96 -2.88
C MET A 424 32.89 10.40 -3.19
N LYS A 425 33.06 9.08 -3.30
CA LYS A 425 34.33 8.45 -3.68
C LYS A 425 34.89 8.97 -5.02
N ASN A 426 34.02 9.50 -5.87
CA ASN A 426 34.34 10.02 -7.19
C ASN A 426 34.90 11.46 -7.17
N LEU A 427 34.91 12.12 -6.02
CA LEU A 427 35.43 13.48 -5.88
C LEU A 427 36.96 13.48 -5.96
N SER A 428 37.50 14.27 -6.89
CA SER A 428 38.95 14.39 -7.09
C SER A 428 39.58 15.50 -6.25
N ASN A 429 38.79 16.47 -5.79
CA ASN A 429 39.24 17.60 -4.98
C ASN A 429 38.15 18.00 -3.95
N ILE A 430 38.56 18.22 -2.69
CA ILE A 430 37.69 18.68 -1.60
C ILE A 430 38.19 19.98 -0.94
N ASP A 431 39.14 20.68 -1.58
CA ASP A 431 39.69 21.95 -1.11
C ASP A 431 38.57 22.98 -0.89
N GLY A 432 38.56 23.57 0.30
CA GLY A 432 37.54 24.55 0.70
C GLY A 432 36.26 23.92 1.26
N ILE A 433 36.18 22.60 1.41
CA ILE A 433 35.05 21.91 2.04
C ILE A 433 35.43 21.50 3.47
N ASN A 434 34.67 21.97 4.46
CA ASN A 434 34.80 21.54 5.85
C ASN A 434 34.00 20.26 6.09
N LEU A 435 34.69 19.15 6.34
CA LEU A 435 34.10 17.83 6.62
C LEU A 435 34.20 17.43 8.10
N SER A 436 34.38 18.38 9.01
CA SER A 436 34.48 18.10 10.46
C SER A 436 33.20 17.44 10.99
N ASP A 437 33.33 16.33 11.72
CA ASP A 437 32.21 15.57 12.29
C ASP A 437 31.15 15.09 11.27
N VAL A 438 31.52 14.99 9.98
CA VAL A 438 30.61 14.46 8.95
C VAL A 438 30.41 12.95 9.15
N LYS A 439 29.21 12.45 8.89
CA LYS A 439 28.96 11.00 8.87
C LYS A 439 29.17 10.45 7.47
N MET A 440 30.17 9.60 7.33
CA MET A 440 30.48 8.85 6.11
C MET A 440 31.13 7.52 6.47
N THR A 441 31.26 6.62 5.51
CA THR A 441 31.95 5.33 5.72
C THR A 441 33.42 5.55 6.04
N SER A 442 34.06 4.59 6.71
CA SER A 442 35.48 4.66 7.04
C SER A 442 36.37 4.75 5.81
N GLU A 443 35.98 4.11 4.70
CA GLU A 443 36.65 4.23 3.39
C GLU A 443 36.72 5.69 2.90
N LEU A 444 35.59 6.42 2.95
CA LEU A 444 35.55 7.82 2.57
C LEU A 444 36.30 8.71 3.57
N CYS A 445 36.20 8.41 4.87
CA CYS A 445 37.01 9.09 5.88
C CYS A 445 38.51 8.95 5.61
N GLU A 446 38.99 7.74 5.28
CA GLU A 446 40.38 7.48 4.92
C GLU A 446 40.77 8.21 3.64
N GLN A 447 39.93 8.18 2.59
CA GLN A 447 40.16 8.89 1.33
C GLN A 447 40.30 10.41 1.53
N PHE A 448 39.49 11.00 2.40
CA PHE A 448 39.48 12.44 2.66
C PHE A 448 40.31 12.87 3.87
N ASN A 449 41.04 11.94 4.50
CA ASN A 449 41.83 12.18 5.71
C ASN A 449 41.01 12.82 6.86
N VAL A 450 39.77 12.37 7.03
CA VAL A 450 38.87 12.76 8.11
C VAL A 450 38.94 11.73 9.24
N GLN A 451 39.00 12.20 10.48
CA GLN A 451 39.06 11.34 11.65
C GLN A 451 37.71 10.67 11.90
N TYR A 452 37.73 9.37 12.20
CA TYR A 452 36.55 8.61 12.60
C TYR A 452 36.85 7.76 13.83
N LYS A 453 35.82 7.40 14.58
CA LYS A 453 35.98 6.53 15.75
C LYS A 453 36.04 5.07 15.31
N SER A 454 37.08 4.36 15.72
CA SER A 454 37.18 2.93 15.49
C SER A 454 36.04 2.19 16.20
N TYR A 455 35.52 1.17 15.55
CA TYR A 455 34.52 0.26 16.09
C TYR A 455 35.11 -1.14 16.16
N ASP A 456 35.23 -1.65 17.39
CA ASP A 456 35.64 -3.03 17.66
C ASP A 456 34.41 -3.82 18.12
N TYR A 457 34.09 -4.87 17.38
CA TYR A 457 33.04 -5.83 17.75
C TYR A 457 33.60 -6.99 18.57
N ASP A 458 32.78 -7.58 19.44
CA ASP A 458 33.20 -8.71 20.27
C ASP A 458 33.35 -9.98 19.41
N LYS A 459 34.61 -10.33 19.10
CA LYS A 459 34.94 -11.54 18.33
C LYS A 459 34.44 -12.82 18.99
N LYS A 460 34.15 -12.85 20.29
CA LYS A 460 33.58 -14.02 20.98
C LYS A 460 32.13 -14.29 20.58
N LEU A 461 31.42 -13.27 20.11
CA LEU A 461 30.05 -13.40 19.61
C LEU A 461 30.02 -13.79 18.12
N ILE A 462 31.17 -13.94 17.48
CA ILE A 462 31.29 -14.45 16.10
C ILE A 462 31.84 -15.86 16.17
N GLY A 463 30.99 -16.83 15.83
CA GLY A 463 31.33 -18.24 15.88
C GLY A 463 30.65 -18.98 14.76
N GLU A 464 31.39 -19.89 14.16
CA GLU A 464 31.01 -20.67 12.98
C GLU A 464 31.12 -22.15 13.36
N PHE A 465 30.22 -22.98 12.82
CA PHE A 465 30.22 -24.43 13.06
C PHE A 465 30.61 -25.16 11.77
N PRO A 466 31.63 -26.04 11.77
CA PRO A 466 32.09 -26.70 10.54
C PRO A 466 31.02 -27.50 9.80
N ALA A 467 30.10 -28.15 10.54
CA ALA A 467 28.99 -28.89 9.95
C ALA A 467 28.01 -27.98 9.18
N VAL A 468 27.82 -26.77 9.68
CA VAL A 468 26.92 -25.75 9.13
C VAL A 468 27.57 -25.07 7.91
N GLU A 469 28.86 -24.76 7.96
CA GLU A 469 29.61 -24.24 6.80
C GLU A 469 29.57 -25.20 5.61
N LYS A 470 29.75 -26.49 5.87
CA LYS A 470 29.64 -27.52 4.84
C LYS A 470 28.25 -27.55 4.19
N ASN A 471 27.18 -27.41 4.99
CA ASN A 471 25.82 -27.37 4.47
C ASN A 471 25.57 -26.14 3.57
N GLU A 472 26.15 -24.99 3.94
CA GLU A 472 26.06 -23.75 3.16
C GLU A 472 26.70 -23.92 1.77
N GLU A 473 27.89 -24.52 1.72
CA GLU A 473 28.57 -24.85 0.45
C GLU A 473 27.77 -25.86 -0.39
N GLU A 474 27.24 -26.92 0.23
CA GLU A 474 26.48 -27.98 -0.47
C GLU A 474 25.15 -27.47 -1.06
N THR A 475 24.56 -26.42 -0.48
CA THR A 475 23.19 -25.97 -0.81
C THR A 475 23.10 -24.54 -1.35
N ALA A 476 24.22 -23.89 -1.65
CA ALA A 476 24.28 -22.53 -2.19
C ALA A 476 23.40 -22.33 -3.45
N LEU A 477 23.35 -23.32 -4.35
CA LEU A 477 22.50 -23.26 -5.55
C LEU A 477 21.00 -23.25 -5.21
N VAL A 478 20.59 -23.96 -4.16
CA VAL A 478 19.18 -23.98 -3.70
C VAL A 478 18.80 -22.64 -3.07
N LEU A 479 19.74 -21.99 -2.38
CA LEU A 479 19.53 -20.64 -1.86
C LEU A 479 19.36 -19.62 -2.98
N GLN A 480 20.18 -19.70 -4.03
CA GLN A 480 20.16 -18.77 -5.18
C GLN A 480 18.99 -18.99 -6.15
N SER A 481 18.33 -20.15 -6.12
CA SER A 481 17.24 -20.42 -7.05
C SER A 481 16.03 -19.52 -6.75
N SER A 482 15.58 -18.78 -7.78
CA SER A 482 14.35 -18.02 -7.70
C SER A 482 13.15 -18.97 -7.74
N ARG A 483 12.14 -18.68 -6.93
CA ARG A 483 10.82 -19.27 -7.10
C ARG A 483 10.04 -18.34 -7.99
N GLU A 484 10.05 -18.60 -9.30
CA GLU A 484 9.13 -17.95 -10.24
C GLU A 484 7.69 -18.31 -9.84
N PHE A 485 7.11 -17.51 -8.94
CA PHE A 485 5.68 -17.33 -8.98
C PHE A 485 5.43 -16.44 -10.18
N VAL A 486 4.65 -16.91 -11.15
CA VAL A 486 4.12 -16.04 -12.21
C VAL A 486 3.52 -14.83 -11.51
N SER A 487 4.25 -13.72 -11.53
CA SER A 487 3.79 -12.48 -10.97
C SER A 487 2.67 -12.05 -11.89
N SER A 488 1.45 -11.94 -11.37
CA SER A 488 0.51 -11.00 -11.94
C SER A 488 1.05 -9.59 -11.64
N ASP A 489 2.07 -9.17 -12.38
CA ASP A 489 2.71 -7.84 -12.31
C ASP A 489 1.75 -6.70 -12.70
N SER A 490 0.47 -7.00 -12.89
CA SER A 490 -0.60 -6.02 -13.17
C SER A 490 -1.26 -5.45 -11.91
N SER A 491 -0.65 -5.55 -10.71
CA SER A 491 -1.28 -5.04 -9.47
C SER A 491 -0.89 -3.61 -9.08
N MET A 492 0.05 -2.96 -9.79
CA MET A 492 0.48 -1.59 -9.49
C MET A 492 -0.29 -0.49 -10.28
N LEU A 493 -1.18 -0.84 -11.21
CA LEU A 493 -1.87 0.17 -12.05
C LEU A 493 -3.40 0.20 -12.00
N PHE A 494 -4.06 -0.68 -11.23
CA PHE A 494 -5.53 -0.72 -11.21
C PHE A 494 -6.12 -0.50 -9.82
N GLY A 495 -6.18 0.78 -9.43
CA GLY A 495 -7.04 1.21 -8.32
C GLY A 495 -8.50 0.86 -8.62
N SER A 496 -9.02 -0.14 -7.90
CA SER A 496 -10.44 -0.51 -7.71
C SER A 496 -10.89 -1.92 -8.16
N PHE A 497 -10.07 -2.74 -8.83
CA PHE A 497 -10.48 -4.12 -9.17
C PHE A 497 -9.43 -5.21 -8.94
N GLY A 498 -8.13 -4.86 -8.86
CA GLY A 498 -7.06 -5.81 -8.52
C GLY A 498 -7.20 -6.42 -7.10
N ASP A 499 -7.97 -5.76 -6.23
CA ASP A 499 -8.25 -6.25 -4.89
C ASP A 499 -8.94 -7.62 -4.89
N MET A 500 -9.69 -8.02 -5.92
CA MET A 500 -10.52 -9.23 -5.84
C MET A 500 -9.71 -10.55 -5.87
N PHE A 501 -8.47 -10.55 -6.41
CA PHE A 501 -7.62 -11.74 -6.51
C PHE A 501 -6.75 -11.99 -5.27
N LEU A 502 -6.45 -10.94 -4.49
CA LEU A 502 -5.55 -11.03 -3.34
C LEU A 502 -6.22 -11.57 -2.06
N TRP A 503 -7.53 -11.81 -2.05
CA TRP A 503 -8.23 -12.33 -0.86
C TRP A 503 -8.06 -13.85 -0.67
N ASN A 504 -7.76 -14.61 -1.73
CA ASN A 504 -7.72 -16.08 -1.66
C ASN A 504 -6.38 -16.66 -1.21
N PHE A 505 -5.27 -15.96 -1.44
CA PHE A 505 -3.96 -16.43 -0.99
C PHE A 505 -3.15 -15.31 -0.34
N ASN A 506 -2.76 -15.52 0.91
CA ASN A 506 -1.83 -14.69 1.63
C ASN A 506 -0.40 -15.06 1.20
N ARG A 507 0.29 -14.17 0.48
CA ARG A 507 1.73 -14.32 0.24
C ARG A 507 2.51 -13.93 1.50
N ILE A 508 3.25 -14.88 2.05
CA ILE A 508 4.07 -14.70 3.25
C ILE A 508 5.54 -14.78 2.83
N SER A 509 6.31 -13.72 3.09
CA SER A 509 7.77 -13.72 2.90
C SER A 509 8.49 -14.21 4.15
N TYR A 510 9.67 -14.80 4.00
CA TYR A 510 10.48 -15.24 5.13
C TYR A 510 11.98 -15.23 4.82
N ILE A 511 12.77 -15.16 5.89
CA ILE A 511 14.24 -15.21 5.91
C ILE A 511 14.72 -15.71 7.28
N SER A 512 15.83 -16.43 7.33
CA SER A 512 16.46 -16.84 8.58
C SER A 512 17.99 -16.80 8.48
N ASP A 513 18.68 -16.89 9.62
CA ASP A 513 20.14 -17.04 9.68
C ASP A 513 20.87 -15.87 9.00
N LEU A 514 20.42 -14.64 9.29
CA LEU A 514 20.99 -13.40 8.75
C LEU A 514 22.42 -13.16 9.23
N HIS A 515 22.72 -13.53 10.48
CA HIS A 515 24.04 -13.47 11.10
C HIS A 515 24.73 -12.10 10.95
N LEU A 516 24.07 -11.01 11.39
CA LEU A 516 24.55 -9.64 11.21
C LEU A 516 25.98 -9.40 11.71
N MET A 517 26.41 -10.09 12.77
CA MET A 517 27.80 -10.01 13.25
C MET A 517 28.81 -10.56 12.24
N HIS A 518 28.45 -11.59 11.47
CA HIS A 518 29.26 -12.10 10.36
C HIS A 518 29.26 -11.10 9.20
N ARG A 519 28.13 -10.46 8.88
CA ARG A 519 28.05 -9.42 7.84
C ARG A 519 28.94 -8.22 8.16
N ILE A 520 28.91 -7.75 9.41
CA ILE A 520 29.77 -6.66 9.89
C ILE A 520 31.25 -7.02 9.75
N LYS A 521 31.63 -8.25 10.13
CA LYS A 521 32.99 -8.78 9.98
C LYS A 521 33.41 -8.89 8.52
N ASN A 522 32.59 -9.50 7.67
CA ASN A 522 32.90 -9.77 6.26
C ASN A 522 32.97 -8.48 5.44
N ALA A 523 32.11 -7.50 5.74
CA ALA A 523 32.17 -6.15 5.17
C ALA A 523 33.40 -5.35 5.64
N GLY A 524 34.15 -5.84 6.63
CA GLY A 524 35.34 -5.17 7.15
C GLY A 524 35.04 -3.84 7.84
N CYS A 525 33.88 -3.72 8.50
CA CYS A 525 33.47 -2.48 9.17
C CYS A 525 34.52 -2.00 10.17
N LYS A 526 34.97 -0.75 10.04
CA LYS A 526 35.96 -0.11 10.93
C LYS A 526 35.35 0.96 11.83
N SER A 527 34.13 1.41 11.54
CA SER A 527 33.40 2.46 12.24
C SER A 527 31.95 2.07 12.52
N LYS A 528 31.26 2.82 13.39
CA LYS A 528 29.82 2.63 13.62
C LYS A 528 28.98 2.98 12.40
N GLU A 529 29.44 3.97 11.64
CA GLU A 529 28.86 4.39 10.38
C GLU A 529 28.88 3.24 9.35
N ASP A 530 29.97 2.47 9.26
CA ASP A 530 30.03 1.27 8.40
C ASP A 530 29.01 0.20 8.80
N VAL A 531 28.82 -0.01 10.11
CA VAL A 531 27.82 -0.94 10.64
C VAL A 531 26.41 -0.50 10.24
N VAL A 532 26.08 0.78 10.44
CA VAL A 532 24.79 1.36 10.04
C VAL A 532 24.59 1.25 8.53
N PHE A 533 25.63 1.51 7.74
CA PHE A 533 25.60 1.40 6.29
C PHE A 533 25.29 -0.04 5.84
N THR A 534 26.02 -1.01 6.40
CA THR A 534 25.87 -2.44 6.10
C THR A 534 24.47 -2.95 6.48
N ILE A 535 24.01 -2.64 7.69
CA ILE A 535 22.68 -3.05 8.17
C ILE A 535 21.57 -2.41 7.34
N LYS A 536 21.70 -1.12 6.97
CA LYS A 536 20.69 -0.46 6.13
C LYS A 536 20.56 -1.15 4.78
N LYS A 537 21.66 -1.51 4.12
CA LYS A 537 21.63 -2.19 2.82
C LYS A 537 20.81 -3.48 2.90
N ILE A 538 21.08 -4.30 3.92
CA ILE A 538 20.33 -5.54 4.19
C ILE A 538 18.83 -5.25 4.42
N ILE A 539 18.52 -4.19 5.16
CA ILE A 539 17.13 -3.77 5.40
C ILE A 539 16.45 -3.31 4.10
N ASP A 540 17.14 -2.54 3.25
CA ASP A 540 16.59 -2.08 1.98
C ASP A 540 16.24 -3.29 1.09
N ASP A 541 17.11 -4.30 1.02
CA ASP A 541 16.89 -5.55 0.29
C ASP A 541 15.66 -6.31 0.85
N ILE A 542 15.57 -6.47 2.18
CA ILE A 542 14.40 -7.08 2.85
C ILE A 542 13.12 -6.29 2.54
N LEU A 543 13.16 -4.96 2.58
CA LEU A 543 11.99 -4.12 2.38
C LEU A 543 11.53 -4.06 0.92
N ALA A 544 12.44 -4.22 -0.03
CA ALA A 544 12.13 -4.31 -1.46
C ALA A 544 11.30 -5.55 -1.78
N GLU A 545 11.58 -6.68 -1.12
CA GLU A 545 10.95 -7.97 -1.41
C GLU A 545 9.86 -8.37 -0.41
N SER A 546 9.68 -7.59 0.66
CA SER A 546 8.72 -7.90 1.74
C SER A 546 7.27 -7.83 1.29
N THR A 547 6.45 -8.78 1.77
CA THR A 547 4.99 -8.74 1.61
C THR A 547 4.31 -8.07 2.81
N SER A 548 2.98 -8.18 2.91
CA SER A 548 2.25 -7.68 4.09
C SER A 548 2.67 -8.36 5.40
N LEU A 549 3.21 -9.58 5.33
CA LEU A 549 3.67 -10.36 6.48
C LEU A 549 5.00 -11.03 6.17
N THR A 550 6.02 -10.68 6.94
CA THR A 550 7.37 -11.22 6.83
C THR A 550 7.77 -11.96 8.10
N LEU A 551 8.25 -13.19 7.95
CA LEU A 551 8.78 -14.03 9.03
C LEU A 551 10.31 -13.92 9.11
N ILE A 552 10.85 -13.66 10.29
CA ILE A 552 12.30 -13.56 10.54
C ILE A 552 12.73 -14.66 11.51
N GLY A 553 13.38 -15.69 10.96
CA GLY A 553 13.52 -17.05 11.52
C GLY A 553 14.69 -17.28 12.47
N GLY A 554 15.00 -16.30 13.32
CA GLY A 554 16.13 -16.41 14.27
C GLY A 554 17.51 -16.28 13.63
N ASP A 555 18.53 -16.24 14.48
CA ASP A 555 19.92 -15.99 14.11
C ASP A 555 20.08 -14.71 13.27
N VAL A 556 19.43 -13.64 13.76
CA VAL A 556 19.58 -12.28 13.25
C VAL A 556 20.92 -11.71 13.73
N SER A 557 21.19 -11.75 15.03
CA SER A 557 22.43 -11.24 15.60
C SER A 557 22.74 -11.87 16.96
N SER A 558 23.98 -12.31 17.15
CA SER A 558 24.49 -12.76 18.43
C SER A 558 24.79 -11.64 19.42
N GLU A 559 24.87 -10.39 18.95
CA GLU A 559 24.99 -9.21 19.81
C GLU A 559 23.66 -8.46 19.87
N PHE A 560 23.16 -8.23 21.08
CA PHE A 560 21.85 -7.61 21.31
C PHE A 560 21.79 -6.16 20.83
N SER A 561 22.88 -5.40 20.96
CA SER A 561 22.95 -4.01 20.51
C SER A 561 22.74 -3.88 19.00
N ILE A 562 23.27 -4.84 18.23
CA ILE A 562 23.13 -4.91 16.78
C ILE A 562 21.74 -5.42 16.38
N PHE A 563 21.17 -6.36 17.12
CA PHE A 563 19.77 -6.76 16.96
C PHE A 563 18.82 -5.57 17.14
N GLU A 564 19.01 -4.81 18.22
CA GLU A 564 18.21 -3.62 18.52
C GLU A 564 18.34 -2.55 17.43
N LEU A 565 19.57 -2.30 16.95
CA LEU A 565 19.83 -1.39 15.83
C LEU A 565 19.07 -1.83 14.58
N PHE A 566 19.14 -3.12 14.21
CA PHE A 566 18.41 -3.68 13.08
C PHE A 566 16.90 -3.48 13.20
N VAL A 567 16.30 -3.82 14.34
CA VAL A 567 14.84 -3.70 14.56
C VAL A 567 14.38 -2.24 14.45
N LYS A 568 15.08 -1.31 15.12
CA LYS A 568 14.74 0.12 15.08
C LYS A 568 14.86 0.69 13.67
N MET A 569 15.91 0.31 12.94
CA MET A 569 16.11 0.75 11.55
C MET A 569 15.07 0.14 10.61
N LEU A 570 14.78 -1.16 10.73
CA LEU A 570 13.79 -1.86 9.93
C LEU A 570 12.42 -1.22 10.10
N ARG A 571 11.99 -0.96 11.35
CA ARG A 571 10.71 -0.30 11.61
C ARG A 571 10.66 1.11 11.03
N LYS A 572 11.72 1.90 11.25
CA LYS A 572 11.80 3.29 10.76
C LYS A 572 11.71 3.36 9.23
N LEU A 573 12.39 2.45 8.52
CA LEU A 573 12.43 2.42 7.06
C LEU A 573 11.19 1.79 6.43
N ALA A 574 10.53 0.85 7.10
CA ALA A 574 9.25 0.28 6.65
C ALA A 574 8.11 1.32 6.58
N GLY A 575 8.24 2.46 7.27
CA GLY A 575 7.27 3.56 7.25
C GLY A 575 5.95 3.23 7.96
N SER A 576 4.91 4.03 7.68
CA SER A 576 3.55 3.83 8.22
C SER A 576 2.73 2.77 7.46
N GLY A 577 3.35 2.04 6.53
CA GLY A 577 2.69 0.97 5.77
C GLY A 577 2.27 -0.21 6.66
N ARG A 578 1.21 -0.93 6.25
CA ARG A 578 0.71 -2.17 6.89
C ARG A 578 1.64 -3.38 6.63
N ARG A 579 2.93 -3.28 6.99
CA ARG A 579 3.87 -4.40 6.98
C ARG A 579 4.02 -4.96 8.39
N THR A 580 3.74 -6.24 8.55
CA THR A 580 3.86 -6.96 9.82
C THR A 580 5.11 -7.85 9.80
N PHE A 581 5.93 -7.76 10.86
CA PHE A 581 7.10 -8.61 11.04
C PHE A 581 6.90 -9.52 12.26
N VAL A 582 7.10 -10.82 12.08
CA VAL A 582 7.01 -11.84 13.12
C VAL A 582 8.36 -12.54 13.24
N PHE A 583 8.94 -12.50 14.44
CA PHE A 583 10.25 -13.04 14.75
C PHE A 583 10.13 -14.31 15.60
N VAL A 584 11.10 -15.19 15.44
CA VAL A 584 11.51 -16.17 16.47
C VAL A 584 12.99 -15.92 16.80
N LEU A 585 13.44 -16.38 17.96
CA LEU A 585 14.86 -16.34 18.32
C LEU A 585 15.56 -17.61 17.80
N GLY A 586 16.82 -17.47 17.43
CA GLY A 586 17.73 -18.58 17.18
C GLY A 586 18.72 -18.78 18.34
N ASN A 587 19.66 -19.70 18.15
CA ASN A 587 20.63 -20.02 19.19
C ASN A 587 21.66 -18.90 19.38
N HIS A 588 21.98 -18.14 18.33
CA HIS A 588 22.95 -17.04 18.41
C HIS A 588 22.45 -15.90 19.30
N GLU A 589 21.15 -15.60 19.32
CA GLU A 589 20.56 -14.57 20.18
C GLU A 589 20.79 -14.82 21.69
N LEU A 590 21.12 -16.05 22.09
CA LEU A 590 21.39 -16.42 23.49
C LEU A 590 22.85 -16.18 23.92
N TRP A 591 23.78 -15.98 22.98
CA TRP A 591 25.22 -15.97 23.26
C TRP A 591 25.69 -14.77 24.09
N ASN A 592 25.01 -13.63 23.99
CA ASN A 592 25.38 -12.40 24.70
C ASN A 592 25.10 -12.48 26.23
N PHE A 593 24.40 -13.51 26.70
CA PHE A 593 23.76 -13.51 28.03
C PHE A 593 24.12 -14.69 28.93
N PRO A 594 25.41 -15.01 29.14
CA PRO A 594 25.77 -16.03 30.11
C PRO A 594 25.24 -15.63 31.51
N GLY A 595 24.50 -16.54 32.15
CA GLY A 595 23.95 -16.35 33.49
C GLY A 595 22.53 -15.76 33.58
N LEU A 596 21.89 -15.44 32.46
CA LEU A 596 20.45 -15.14 32.42
C LEU A 596 19.66 -16.40 32.04
N SER A 597 18.44 -16.51 32.55
CA SER A 597 17.49 -17.54 32.13
C SER A 597 16.94 -17.27 30.72
N VAL A 598 16.42 -18.32 30.06
CA VAL A 598 15.80 -18.19 28.73
C VAL A 598 14.66 -17.17 28.74
N ASP A 599 13.81 -17.18 29.78
CA ASP A 599 12.68 -16.26 29.89
C ASP A 599 13.14 -14.79 30.00
N GLU A 600 14.17 -14.50 30.80
CA GLU A 600 14.74 -13.14 30.90
C GLU A 600 15.33 -12.65 29.58
N ILE A 601 15.93 -13.55 28.80
CA ILE A 601 16.46 -13.24 27.47
C ILE A 601 15.31 -12.96 26.51
N VAL A 602 14.29 -13.82 26.48
CA VAL A 602 13.10 -13.67 25.63
C VAL A 602 12.40 -12.34 25.92
N ASP A 603 12.25 -11.95 27.18
CA ASP A 603 11.63 -10.68 27.58
C ASP A 603 12.39 -9.46 27.08
N LYS A 604 13.73 -9.51 27.05
CA LYS A 604 14.55 -8.43 26.46
C LYS A 604 14.24 -8.24 24.98
N TYR A 605 14.28 -9.31 24.19
CA TYR A 605 13.98 -9.24 22.75
C TYR A 605 12.52 -8.86 22.50
N ARG A 606 11.58 -9.41 23.28
CA ARG A 606 10.15 -9.10 23.18
C ARG A 606 9.87 -7.62 23.43
N THR A 607 10.55 -7.02 24.40
CA THR A 607 10.40 -5.59 24.73
C THR A 607 10.79 -4.72 23.53
N VAL A 608 11.97 -4.93 22.95
CA VAL A 608 12.45 -4.16 21.79
C VAL A 608 11.52 -4.32 20.59
N LEU A 609 11.07 -5.54 20.29
CA LEU A 609 10.18 -5.80 19.16
C LEU A 609 8.80 -5.15 19.38
N LYS A 610 8.24 -5.25 20.59
CA LYS A 610 6.94 -4.66 20.95
C LYS A 610 6.96 -3.14 20.86
N GLU A 611 8.01 -2.48 21.36
CA GLU A 611 8.20 -1.03 21.26
C GLU A 611 8.25 -0.54 19.80
N ASN A 612 8.64 -1.43 18.88
CA ASN A 612 8.70 -1.16 17.44
C ASN A 612 7.49 -1.72 16.67
N GLY A 613 6.43 -2.17 17.35
CA GLY A 613 5.22 -2.68 16.71
C GLY A 613 5.41 -3.99 15.94
N MET A 614 6.38 -4.80 16.36
CA MET A 614 6.71 -6.11 15.79
C MET A 614 6.40 -7.23 16.81
N TYR A 615 6.34 -8.47 16.33
CA TYR A 615 5.93 -9.63 17.15
C TYR A 615 7.10 -10.59 17.36
N LEU A 616 7.24 -11.09 18.59
CA LEU A 616 8.12 -12.22 18.92
C LEU A 616 7.28 -13.43 19.31
N LEU A 617 7.60 -14.60 18.77
CA LEU A 617 7.03 -15.87 19.21
C LEU A 617 8.09 -16.70 19.93
N HIS A 618 7.76 -17.11 21.15
CA HIS A 618 8.54 -18.08 21.91
C HIS A 618 7.60 -19.03 22.64
N ASN A 619 7.24 -20.13 21.98
CA ASN A 619 6.18 -21.05 22.39
C ASN A 619 4.81 -20.36 22.43
N ASP A 620 4.60 -19.43 21.50
CA ASP A 620 3.42 -18.59 21.41
C ASP A 620 2.65 -18.84 20.10
N LEU A 621 1.37 -18.45 20.10
CA LEU A 621 0.51 -18.51 18.93
C LEU A 621 0.16 -17.12 18.42
N PHE A 622 0.64 -16.76 17.23
CA PHE A 622 0.18 -15.58 16.52
C PHE A 622 -1.10 -15.90 15.73
N TYR A 623 -2.07 -14.99 15.77
CA TYR A 623 -3.26 -15.06 14.92
C TYR A 623 -3.42 -13.77 14.12
N ARG A 624 -3.89 -13.91 12.88
CA ARG A 624 -4.27 -12.81 12.02
C ARG A 624 -5.69 -13.01 11.52
N ASN A 625 -6.57 -12.09 11.91
CA ASN A 625 -7.92 -11.98 11.39
C ASN A 625 -7.93 -10.97 10.23
N GLU A 626 -9.07 -10.34 9.97
CA GLU A 626 -9.14 -9.22 9.01
C GLU A 626 -8.60 -7.90 9.57
N SER A 627 -8.35 -6.95 8.67
CA SER A 627 -7.90 -5.57 8.90
C SER A 627 -7.64 -5.18 10.36
N ASP A 628 -6.35 -5.04 10.69
CA ASP A 628 -5.80 -4.50 11.94
C ASP A 628 -6.12 -5.30 13.23
N ASP A 629 -6.77 -6.47 13.13
CA ASP A 629 -7.01 -7.40 14.25
C ASP A 629 -6.08 -8.62 14.16
N MET A 630 -4.98 -8.53 14.89
CA MET A 630 -3.98 -9.59 15.01
C MET A 630 -3.35 -9.52 16.40
N GLY A 631 -2.86 -10.64 16.90
CA GLY A 631 -2.30 -10.69 18.24
C GLY A 631 -1.58 -11.99 18.54
N ILE A 632 -1.11 -12.09 19.78
CA ILE A 632 -0.44 -13.26 20.32
C ILE A 632 -1.31 -13.86 21.42
N ILE A 633 -1.44 -15.18 21.43
CA ILE A 633 -1.88 -15.97 22.59
C ILE A 633 -0.61 -16.55 23.22
N PRO A 634 -0.26 -16.14 24.46
CA PRO A 634 0.99 -16.55 25.08
C PRO A 634 0.94 -18.02 25.54
N TYR A 635 2.11 -18.63 25.70
CA TYR A 635 2.29 -20.00 26.19
C TYR A 635 1.37 -20.37 27.38
N ASP A 636 1.40 -19.57 28.45
CA ASP A 636 0.64 -19.88 29.67
C ASP A 636 -0.88 -19.93 29.43
N GLU A 637 -1.40 -19.03 28.58
CA GLU A 637 -2.81 -19.04 28.20
C GLU A 637 -3.14 -20.26 27.34
N LEU A 638 -2.26 -20.63 26.40
CA LEU A 638 -2.44 -21.81 25.55
C LEU A 638 -2.44 -23.10 26.36
N ILE A 639 -1.59 -23.23 27.38
CA ILE A 639 -1.51 -24.42 28.23
C ILE A 639 -2.69 -24.50 29.21
N GLN A 640 -3.15 -23.38 29.75
CA GLN A 640 -4.26 -23.36 30.73
C GLN A 640 -5.64 -23.47 30.08
N SER A 641 -5.81 -22.94 28.86
CA SER A 641 -7.10 -22.96 28.16
C SER A 641 -7.40 -24.34 27.59
N ASP A 642 -8.67 -24.70 27.51
CA ASP A 642 -9.09 -25.89 26.79
C ASP A 642 -9.17 -25.63 25.28
N ASN A 643 -9.11 -26.71 24.48
CA ASN A 643 -9.12 -26.61 23.02
C ASN A 643 -10.39 -25.91 22.47
N PRO A 644 -11.61 -26.11 23.04
CA PRO A 644 -12.79 -25.34 22.66
C PRO A 644 -12.66 -23.82 22.84
N ALA A 645 -12.11 -23.34 23.97
CA ALA A 645 -11.93 -21.90 24.18
C ALA A 645 -10.92 -21.30 23.19
N ILE A 646 -9.84 -22.01 22.88
CA ILE A 646 -8.86 -21.58 21.89
C ILE A 646 -9.48 -21.52 20.49
N LEU A 647 -10.25 -22.54 20.11
CA LEU A 647 -10.98 -22.57 18.83
C LEU A 647 -11.96 -21.41 18.71
N GLU A 648 -12.63 -21.04 19.80
CA GLU A 648 -13.53 -19.91 19.84
C GLU A 648 -12.81 -18.59 19.59
N LYS A 649 -11.66 -18.39 20.25
CA LYS A 649 -10.83 -17.21 20.05
C LYS A 649 -10.29 -17.12 18.62
N LEU A 650 -10.04 -18.26 17.97
CA LEU A 650 -9.55 -18.36 16.59
C LEU A 650 -10.66 -18.50 15.54
N ARG A 651 -11.93 -18.31 15.90
CA ARG A 651 -13.08 -18.64 15.03
C ARG A 651 -13.03 -17.92 13.68
N CYS A 652 -12.64 -16.64 13.67
CA CYS A 652 -12.53 -15.79 12.48
C CYS A 652 -11.09 -15.64 11.95
N THR A 653 -10.18 -16.52 12.37
CA THR A 653 -8.75 -16.40 12.04
C THR A 653 -8.43 -16.94 10.66
N ARG A 654 -7.79 -16.09 9.84
CA ARG A 654 -7.33 -16.40 8.49
C ARG A 654 -5.98 -17.11 8.47
N LEU A 655 -5.13 -16.81 9.45
CA LEU A 655 -3.78 -17.37 9.56
C LEU A 655 -3.41 -17.55 11.02
N VAL A 656 -2.82 -18.70 11.33
CA VAL A 656 -2.23 -19.01 12.63
C VAL A 656 -0.76 -19.35 12.44
N ILE A 657 0.10 -18.83 13.32
CA ILE A 657 1.52 -19.18 13.38
C ILE A 657 1.86 -19.62 14.79
N LEU A 658 2.17 -20.91 14.96
CA LEU A 658 2.78 -21.42 16.18
C LEU A 658 4.30 -21.30 16.04
N GLY A 659 4.95 -20.57 16.94
CA GLY A 659 6.38 -20.36 16.79
C GLY A 659 7.20 -20.23 18.06
N GLY A 660 8.50 -20.47 17.90
CA GLY A 660 9.50 -20.42 18.96
C GLY A 660 10.89 -20.76 18.45
N LEU A 661 11.86 -20.82 19.34
CA LEU A 661 13.20 -21.28 18.97
C LEU A 661 13.14 -22.75 18.53
N GLY A 662 12.42 -23.58 19.30
CA GLY A 662 12.41 -25.03 19.16
C GLY A 662 13.80 -25.57 19.47
N PHE A 663 14.13 -25.84 20.72
CA PHE A 663 15.49 -26.25 21.09
C PHE A 663 15.87 -27.64 20.53
N SER A 664 17.17 -27.93 20.42
CA SER A 664 17.70 -29.15 19.79
C SER A 664 17.77 -30.37 20.73
N GLY A 665 16.79 -30.51 21.62
CA GLY A 665 16.75 -31.54 22.67
C GLY A 665 16.75 -32.98 22.16
N TYR A 666 16.23 -33.23 20.96
CA TYR A 666 16.22 -34.54 20.29
C TYR A 666 17.34 -34.72 19.26
N ASN A 667 18.17 -33.69 19.04
CA ASN A 667 19.33 -33.79 18.17
C ASN A 667 20.54 -34.32 18.96
N GLU A 668 21.04 -35.49 18.60
CA GLU A 668 22.20 -36.12 19.27
C GLU A 668 23.55 -35.65 18.71
N GLU A 669 23.57 -34.99 17.54
CA GLU A 669 24.80 -34.64 16.82
C GLU A 669 25.12 -33.13 16.85
N PHE A 670 24.11 -32.28 17.04
CA PHE A 670 24.27 -30.82 17.07
C PHE A 670 23.35 -30.21 18.12
N ASN A 671 23.86 -30.11 19.35
CA ASN A 671 23.11 -29.69 20.54
C ASN A 671 23.94 -28.83 21.51
N ALA A 672 23.42 -28.60 22.72
CA ALA A 672 24.11 -27.79 23.72
C ALA A 672 25.54 -28.27 24.06
N ASN A 673 25.81 -29.58 24.02
CA ASN A 673 27.16 -30.11 24.29
C ASN A 673 28.18 -29.72 23.21
N ASP A 674 27.71 -29.45 21.98
CA ASP A 674 28.52 -28.97 20.86
C ASP A 674 28.75 -27.45 20.92
N GLY A 675 28.24 -26.79 21.96
CA GLY A 675 28.40 -25.36 22.20
C GLY A 675 27.43 -24.47 21.41
N VAL A 676 26.35 -25.05 20.85
CA VAL A 676 25.31 -24.34 20.07
C VAL A 676 24.74 -23.12 20.83
N TYR A 677 24.56 -23.25 22.14
CA TYR A 677 24.03 -22.19 23.02
C TYR A 677 25.09 -21.59 23.97
N ARG A 678 26.38 -21.88 23.73
CA ARG A 678 27.52 -21.46 24.57
C ARG A 678 27.29 -21.81 26.05
N ALA A 679 27.61 -20.90 26.96
CA ALA A 679 27.44 -21.07 28.40
C ALA A 679 26.05 -20.67 28.91
N THR A 680 25.12 -20.31 28.02
CA THR A 680 23.80 -19.78 28.41
C THR A 680 22.80 -20.90 28.67
N VAL A 681 22.79 -21.96 27.84
CA VAL A 681 21.86 -23.10 27.98
C VAL A 681 22.66 -24.39 28.02
N ASP A 682 22.47 -25.18 29.08
CA ASP A 682 23.04 -26.53 29.18
C ASP A 682 22.13 -27.58 28.54
N ARG A 683 22.66 -28.80 28.35
CA ARG A 683 21.93 -29.90 27.72
C ARG A 683 20.63 -30.26 28.45
N ASN A 684 20.60 -30.18 29.78
CA ASN A 684 19.39 -30.51 30.54
C ASN A 684 18.27 -29.50 30.29
N THR A 685 18.63 -28.21 30.32
CA THR A 685 17.72 -27.10 30.06
C THR A 685 17.21 -27.14 28.62
N GLU A 686 18.10 -27.35 27.64
CA GLU A 686 17.73 -27.53 26.24
C GLU A 686 16.68 -28.63 26.03
N ILE A 687 16.88 -29.81 26.64
CA ILE A 687 15.93 -30.92 26.56
C ILE A 687 14.58 -30.54 27.20
N GLN A 688 14.59 -29.82 28.32
CA GLN A 688 13.36 -29.37 28.97
C GLN A 688 12.61 -28.35 28.11
N GLU A 689 13.28 -27.36 27.54
CA GLU A 689 12.67 -26.37 26.65
C GLU A 689 12.11 -27.01 25.37
N SER A 690 12.80 -28.00 24.81
CA SER A 690 12.32 -28.77 23.64
C SER A 690 11.00 -29.48 23.95
N LYS A 691 10.91 -30.13 25.13
CA LYS A 691 9.69 -30.81 25.58
C LYS A 691 8.52 -29.87 25.81
N LYS A 692 8.76 -28.63 26.25
CA LYS A 692 7.68 -27.63 26.39
C LYS A 692 7.02 -27.33 25.05
N PHE A 693 7.82 -27.10 24.00
CA PHE A 693 7.29 -26.82 22.67
C PHE A 693 6.60 -28.04 22.04
N GLU A 694 7.17 -29.24 22.21
CA GLU A 694 6.55 -30.50 21.79
C GLU A 694 5.17 -30.71 22.43
N GLN A 695 5.06 -30.56 23.76
CA GLN A 695 3.78 -30.71 24.47
C GLN A 695 2.72 -29.71 23.99
N LEU A 696 3.14 -28.47 23.72
CA LEU A 696 2.25 -27.44 23.18
C LEU A 696 1.78 -27.80 21.77
N TYR A 697 2.70 -28.22 20.90
CA TYR A 697 2.41 -28.65 19.53
C TYR A 697 1.40 -29.82 19.53
N ASP A 698 1.64 -30.85 20.33
CA ASP A 698 0.77 -32.02 20.42
C ASP A 698 -0.63 -31.63 20.93
N LYS A 699 -0.71 -30.79 21.97
CA LYS A 699 -1.98 -30.31 22.51
C LYS A 699 -2.83 -29.56 21.47
N LEU A 700 -2.18 -28.72 20.67
CA LEU A 700 -2.85 -27.81 19.73
C LEU A 700 -3.08 -28.43 18.35
N THR A 701 -2.49 -29.59 18.03
CA THR A 701 -2.55 -30.19 16.69
C THR A 701 -3.98 -30.27 16.14
N ASP A 702 -4.94 -30.77 16.92
CA ASP A 702 -6.34 -30.88 16.50
C ASP A 702 -7.04 -29.51 16.25
N VAL A 703 -6.64 -28.50 17.01
CA VAL A 703 -7.16 -27.12 16.87
C VAL A 703 -6.60 -26.50 15.59
N LEU A 704 -5.29 -26.63 15.40
CA LEU A 704 -4.54 -26.04 14.29
C LEU A 704 -4.82 -26.73 12.96
N ALA A 705 -5.14 -28.03 12.95
CA ALA A 705 -5.53 -28.78 11.76
C ALA A 705 -6.79 -28.24 11.08
N LYS A 706 -7.60 -27.43 11.79
CA LYS A 706 -8.81 -26.75 11.28
C LYS A 706 -8.54 -25.32 10.80
N LYS A 707 -7.27 -24.88 10.80
CA LYS A 707 -6.84 -23.51 10.50
C LYS A 707 -5.70 -23.53 9.49
N ASN A 708 -5.50 -22.41 8.81
CA ASN A 708 -4.33 -22.18 7.98
C ASN A 708 -3.12 -21.96 8.90
N THR A 709 -2.34 -23.01 9.10
CA THR A 709 -1.33 -23.07 10.15
C THR A 709 0.08 -23.11 9.59
N VAL A 710 0.92 -22.20 10.10
CA VAL A 710 2.36 -22.23 9.93
C VAL A 710 3.01 -22.64 11.25
N ILE A 711 3.90 -23.62 11.20
CA ILE A 711 4.82 -23.98 12.29
C ILE A 711 6.14 -23.29 11.98
N PHE A 712 6.47 -22.28 12.77
CA PHE A 712 7.62 -21.42 12.55
C PHE A 712 8.62 -21.55 13.68
N THR A 713 9.66 -22.36 13.46
CA THR A 713 10.70 -22.61 14.47
C THR A 713 12.06 -22.26 13.94
N HIS A 714 13.00 -21.87 14.79
CA HIS A 714 14.36 -21.66 14.33
C HIS A 714 15.02 -23.00 13.95
N THR A 715 14.94 -24.03 14.80
CA THR A 715 15.47 -25.36 14.47
C THR A 715 14.41 -26.23 13.77
N PRO A 716 14.81 -27.25 12.97
CA PRO A 716 13.87 -28.12 12.27
C PRO A 716 13.09 -29.04 13.23
N LYS A 717 11.90 -29.50 12.83
CA LYS A 717 11.00 -30.35 13.66
C LYS A 717 11.68 -31.53 14.34
N LYS A 718 12.57 -32.21 13.61
CA LYS A 718 13.31 -33.39 14.12
C LYS A 718 14.20 -33.09 15.34
N ASP A 719 14.53 -31.82 15.59
CA ASP A 719 15.41 -31.41 16.67
C ASP A 719 14.64 -31.16 17.97
N TRP A 720 13.36 -30.75 17.89
CA TRP A 720 12.51 -30.43 19.04
C TRP A 720 11.33 -31.39 19.25
N CYS A 721 11.06 -32.33 18.33
CA CYS A 721 9.98 -33.32 18.44
C CYS A 721 10.47 -34.74 18.13
N VAL A 722 10.06 -35.70 18.95
CA VAL A 722 10.38 -37.13 18.79
C VAL A 722 9.82 -37.70 17.49
N ASP A 723 8.63 -37.26 17.08
CA ASP A 723 8.08 -37.60 15.77
C ASP A 723 8.59 -36.60 14.72
N ALA A 724 9.51 -37.04 13.87
CA ALA A 724 10.03 -36.18 12.80
C ALA A 724 9.03 -35.95 11.65
N LYS A 725 7.88 -36.64 11.63
CA LYS A 725 6.89 -36.50 10.55
C LYS A 725 6.15 -35.16 10.64
N CYS A 726 5.96 -34.56 9.48
CA CYS A 726 5.18 -33.34 9.30
C CYS A 726 3.70 -33.69 9.19
N HIS A 727 2.84 -32.82 9.69
CA HIS A 727 1.39 -32.92 9.52
C HIS A 727 0.98 -32.36 8.15
N ASP A 728 0.10 -33.08 7.44
CA ASP A 728 -0.30 -32.84 6.05
C ASP A 728 -1.03 -31.50 5.81
N ASN A 729 -1.55 -30.87 6.86
CA ASN A 729 -2.25 -29.58 6.74
C ASN A 729 -1.37 -28.37 7.15
N PHE A 730 -0.12 -28.59 7.54
CA PHE A 730 0.74 -27.53 8.09
C PHE A 730 1.86 -27.14 7.14
N VAL A 731 2.24 -25.86 7.22
CA VAL A 731 3.44 -25.33 6.57
C VAL A 731 4.54 -25.22 7.61
N TYR A 732 5.69 -25.87 7.38
CA TYR A 732 6.85 -25.81 8.27
C TYR A 732 7.88 -24.85 7.72
N VAL A 733 8.28 -23.86 8.52
CA VAL A 733 9.33 -22.89 8.17
C VAL A 733 10.41 -22.96 9.24
N SER A 734 11.67 -23.20 8.84
CA SER A 734 12.79 -23.31 9.79
C SER A 734 14.16 -22.93 9.22
N GLY A 735 15.11 -22.65 10.12
CA GLY A 735 16.51 -22.31 9.82
C GLY A 735 17.53 -23.22 10.50
N HIS A 736 18.55 -22.63 11.13
CA HIS A 736 19.56 -23.23 12.02
C HIS A 736 20.66 -24.07 11.36
N THR A 737 20.31 -24.87 10.36
CA THR A 737 21.22 -25.88 9.79
C THR A 737 22.15 -25.35 8.69
N HIS A 738 21.80 -24.18 8.13
CA HIS A 738 22.29 -23.61 6.86
C HIS A 738 22.18 -24.57 5.67
N ARG A 739 21.36 -25.63 5.80
CA ARG A 739 21.11 -26.59 4.74
C ARG A 739 19.83 -26.21 4.03
N ASN A 740 19.97 -25.49 2.92
CA ASN A 740 18.82 -25.00 2.18
C ASN A 740 18.04 -26.17 1.53
N MET A 741 16.78 -26.34 1.94
CA MET A 741 15.88 -27.40 1.48
C MET A 741 14.45 -26.89 1.31
N PHE A 742 13.87 -27.18 0.15
CA PHE A 742 12.48 -26.87 -0.18
C PHE A 742 11.73 -28.14 -0.59
N PHE A 743 10.51 -28.31 -0.07
CA PHE A 743 9.61 -29.38 -0.49
C PHE A 743 8.15 -28.91 -0.33
N ASP A 744 7.39 -28.85 -1.42
CA ASP A 744 5.95 -28.58 -1.38
C ASP A 744 5.26 -29.39 -2.49
N ASP A 745 4.51 -30.42 -2.12
CA ASP A 745 3.65 -31.20 -3.03
C ASP A 745 2.16 -30.90 -2.85
N GLY A 746 1.84 -29.81 -2.13
CA GLY A 746 0.49 -29.43 -1.73
C GLY A 746 -0.02 -30.13 -0.46
N VAL A 747 0.62 -31.20 0.00
CA VAL A 747 0.29 -31.93 1.23
C VAL A 747 1.39 -31.69 2.26
N LYS A 748 2.61 -32.14 1.97
CA LYS A 748 3.77 -31.87 2.82
C LYS A 748 4.45 -30.59 2.32
N ARG A 749 4.55 -29.60 3.22
CA ARG A 749 5.03 -28.25 2.89
C ARG A 749 6.14 -27.80 3.84
N ILE A 750 7.38 -27.81 3.37
CA ILE A 750 8.60 -27.49 4.12
C ILE A 750 9.39 -26.39 3.40
N TYR A 751 9.64 -25.31 4.13
CA TYR A 751 10.32 -24.10 3.68
C TYR A 751 11.53 -23.83 4.58
N ALA A 752 12.67 -24.41 4.22
CA ALA A 752 13.95 -24.22 4.90
C ALA A 752 15.05 -23.86 3.89
N ASP A 753 14.69 -23.21 2.79
CA ASP A 753 15.57 -22.88 1.65
C ASP A 753 15.94 -21.39 1.56
N ASN A 754 15.74 -20.63 2.64
CA ASN A 754 16.19 -19.23 2.75
C ASN A 754 16.99 -18.95 4.03
N GLN A 755 17.88 -19.89 4.36
CA GLN A 755 18.88 -19.77 5.42
C GLN A 755 20.11 -19.09 4.83
N ILE A 756 20.32 -17.80 5.15
CA ILE A 756 21.34 -16.99 4.46
C ILE A 756 22.76 -17.45 4.81
N GLY A 757 23.00 -17.78 6.07
CA GLY A 757 24.24 -18.41 6.53
C GLY A 757 25.38 -17.44 6.83
N TYR A 758 26.64 -17.89 6.87
CA TYR A 758 27.77 -17.06 7.31
C TYR A 758 28.46 -16.29 6.18
N ARG A 759 28.37 -16.77 4.93
CA ARG A 759 29.18 -16.27 3.80
C ARG A 759 28.37 -15.56 2.73
N ASN A 760 27.05 -15.72 2.67
CA ASN A 760 26.24 -15.03 1.67
C ASN A 760 26.06 -13.53 1.98
N GLU A 761 26.55 -12.66 1.10
CA GLU A 761 26.52 -11.19 1.25
C GLU A 761 25.33 -10.51 0.55
N SER A 762 24.42 -11.27 -0.05
CA SER A 762 23.25 -10.78 -0.78
C SER A 762 21.98 -11.44 -0.24
N PRO A 763 21.54 -11.04 0.97
CA PRO A 763 20.31 -11.57 1.55
C PRO A 763 19.11 -11.16 0.68
N HIS A 764 18.22 -12.10 0.44
CA HIS A 764 16.97 -11.89 -0.25
C HIS A 764 15.85 -12.64 0.49
N LEU A 765 14.60 -12.29 0.24
CA LEU A 765 13.44 -12.96 0.78
C LEU A 765 12.96 -14.03 -0.20
N LYS A 766 12.47 -15.13 0.36
CA LYS A 766 11.63 -16.07 -0.38
C LYS A 766 10.21 -16.03 0.19
N SER A 767 9.24 -16.45 -0.61
CA SER A 767 7.83 -16.41 -0.20
C SER A 767 7.06 -17.68 -0.51
N PHE A 768 5.96 -17.91 0.20
CA PHE A 768 5.00 -18.98 -0.07
C PHE A 768 3.57 -18.46 0.01
N LEU A 769 2.65 -19.23 -0.56
CA LEU A 769 1.22 -18.94 -0.55
C LEU A 769 0.54 -19.74 0.55
N MET A 770 -0.31 -19.07 1.31
CA MET A 770 -1.22 -19.68 2.28
C MET A 770 -2.64 -19.35 1.89
N ASP A 771 -3.57 -20.30 2.07
CA ASP A 771 -4.99 -20.02 1.90
C ASP A 771 -5.42 -18.83 2.79
N GLY A 772 -6.27 -17.98 2.24
CA GLY A 772 -6.89 -16.88 2.94
C GLY A 772 -8.16 -17.29 3.66
N GLU A 773 -8.82 -18.40 3.29
CA GLU A 773 -10.14 -18.75 3.78
C GLU A 773 -10.15 -19.23 5.24
N TYR A 774 -11.28 -19.02 5.93
CA TYR A 774 -11.60 -19.71 7.17
C TYR A 774 -13.05 -20.18 7.17
N ASP A 775 -13.32 -21.24 7.93
CA ASP A 775 -14.67 -21.73 8.15
C ASP A 775 -15.16 -21.36 9.57
N TYR A 776 -16.09 -20.41 9.63
CA TYR A 776 -16.70 -19.94 10.87
C TYR A 776 -17.47 -21.04 11.62
N PHE A 777 -18.05 -22.00 10.89
CA PHE A 777 -18.87 -23.08 11.44
C PHE A 777 -18.14 -24.43 11.45
N CYS A 778 -16.81 -24.44 11.33
CA CYS A 778 -16.01 -25.66 11.28
C CYS A 778 -16.29 -26.63 12.44
N ASN A 779 -16.57 -26.10 13.64
CA ASN A 779 -16.80 -26.89 14.86
C ASN A 779 -18.25 -27.34 15.06
N TYR A 780 -19.18 -26.98 14.18
CA TYR A 780 -20.56 -27.44 14.25
C TYR A 780 -20.63 -28.87 13.72
N GLU A 781 -21.42 -29.73 14.36
CA GLU A 781 -21.75 -31.03 13.77
C GLU A 781 -22.73 -30.85 12.60
N ASP A 782 -22.98 -31.93 11.87
CA ASP A 782 -24.02 -31.93 10.84
C ASP A 782 -25.40 -31.72 11.48
N GLY A 783 -26.19 -30.80 10.93
CA GLY A 783 -27.50 -30.45 11.49
C GLY A 783 -28.10 -29.16 10.95
N ILE A 784 -29.19 -28.75 11.59
CA ILE A 784 -29.93 -27.51 11.31
C ILE A 784 -29.79 -26.59 12.51
N TYR A 785 -29.22 -25.41 12.30
CA TYR A 785 -28.93 -24.43 13.35
C TYR A 785 -29.61 -23.10 13.05
N GLU A 786 -30.17 -22.47 14.07
CA GLU A 786 -30.56 -21.06 13.98
C GLU A 786 -29.32 -20.20 14.21
N ILE A 787 -29.06 -19.26 13.29
CA ILE A 787 -27.90 -18.38 13.33
C ILE A 787 -28.33 -16.91 13.21
N THR A 788 -27.46 -16.02 13.62
CA THR A 788 -27.61 -14.59 13.48
C THR A 788 -27.20 -14.11 12.08
N SER A 789 -27.60 -12.89 11.73
CA SER A 789 -27.12 -12.24 10.50
C SER A 789 -25.60 -11.99 10.53
N GLN A 790 -25.03 -11.76 11.71
CA GLN A 790 -23.59 -11.52 11.87
C GLN A 790 -22.80 -12.80 11.60
N GLU A 791 -23.21 -13.94 12.16
CA GLU A 791 -22.55 -15.23 11.91
C GLU A 791 -22.58 -15.62 10.41
N TYR A 792 -23.68 -15.36 9.71
CA TYR A 792 -23.74 -15.56 8.25
C TYR A 792 -22.77 -14.64 7.49
N GLN A 793 -22.63 -13.39 7.93
CA GLN A 793 -21.67 -12.45 7.35
C GLN A 793 -20.22 -12.88 7.62
N ASP A 794 -19.93 -13.34 8.84
CA ASP A 794 -18.59 -13.77 9.24
C ASP A 794 -18.19 -15.07 8.52
N PHE A 795 -19.13 -16.00 8.30
CA PHE A 795 -18.91 -17.17 7.44
C PHE A 795 -18.65 -16.78 5.99
N SER A 796 -19.50 -15.94 5.41
CA SER A 796 -19.37 -15.53 4.00
C SER A 796 -18.05 -14.81 3.76
N ARG A 797 -17.63 -13.98 4.72
CA ARG A 797 -16.32 -13.33 4.76
C ARG A 797 -15.18 -14.34 4.80
N GLY A 798 -15.27 -15.33 5.69
CA GLY A 798 -14.27 -16.40 5.80
C GLY A 798 -14.10 -17.19 4.51
N LYS A 799 -15.17 -17.39 3.74
CA LYS A 799 -15.13 -18.03 2.41
C LYS A 799 -14.82 -17.07 1.26
N ASN A 800 -14.42 -15.83 1.55
CA ASN A 800 -14.19 -14.76 0.56
C ASN A 800 -15.38 -14.52 -0.40
N ILE A 801 -16.61 -14.79 0.07
CA ILE A 801 -17.83 -14.62 -0.70
C ILE A 801 -18.33 -13.19 -0.53
N SER A 802 -18.22 -12.39 -1.59
CA SER A 802 -18.86 -11.07 -1.63
C SER A 802 -20.37 -11.17 -1.43
N MET A 803 -20.90 -10.35 -0.51
CA MET A 803 -22.31 -10.34 -0.16
C MET A 803 -22.80 -8.92 0.16
N THR A 804 -24.10 -8.71 0.05
CA THR A 804 -24.77 -7.51 0.59
C THR A 804 -25.97 -7.96 1.42
N PHE A 805 -25.83 -7.91 2.75
CA PHE A 805 -26.84 -8.46 3.66
C PHE A 805 -27.02 -7.62 4.92
N ASN A 806 -27.65 -6.45 4.76
CA ASN A 806 -27.91 -5.49 5.84
C ASN A 806 -29.39 -5.45 6.27
N ARG A 807 -30.17 -6.46 5.86
CA ARG A 807 -31.62 -6.52 6.14
C ARG A 807 -31.87 -7.19 7.48
N GLN A 808 -32.87 -6.72 8.22
CA GLN A 808 -33.38 -7.48 9.35
C GLN A 808 -34.11 -8.73 8.86
N VAL A 809 -33.79 -9.88 9.44
CA VAL A 809 -34.42 -11.17 9.17
C VAL A 809 -35.14 -11.68 10.41
N ASN A 810 -36.13 -12.54 10.21
CA ASN A 810 -36.89 -13.11 11.32
C ASN A 810 -36.17 -14.32 11.93
N ILE A 811 -36.05 -15.41 11.18
CA ILE A 811 -35.25 -16.59 11.56
C ILE A 811 -34.35 -16.92 10.39
N LEU A 812 -33.08 -17.24 10.67
CA LEU A 812 -32.10 -17.65 9.68
C LEU A 812 -31.53 -19.00 10.09
N TYR A 813 -31.69 -20.01 9.22
CA TYR A 813 -31.14 -21.33 9.40
C TYR A 813 -29.84 -21.51 8.62
N MET A 814 -28.86 -22.15 9.23
CA MET A 814 -27.71 -22.77 8.60
C MET A 814 -27.89 -24.28 8.66
N LEU A 815 -27.82 -24.93 7.50
CA LEU A 815 -27.84 -26.38 7.35
C LEU A 815 -26.41 -26.81 7.02
N LYS A 816 -25.80 -27.63 7.87
CA LYS A 816 -24.47 -28.21 7.64
C LYS A 816 -24.61 -29.71 7.40
N LYS A 817 -24.08 -30.22 6.29
CA LYS A 817 -24.08 -31.65 5.99
C LYS A 817 -22.88 -32.05 5.17
N ASN A 818 -22.09 -33.02 5.64
CA ASN A 818 -20.89 -33.52 4.95
C ASN A 818 -19.92 -32.41 4.50
N GLY A 819 -19.73 -31.39 5.35
CA GLY A 819 -18.89 -30.22 5.05
C GLY A 819 -19.52 -29.15 4.15
N TYR A 820 -20.73 -29.37 3.62
CA TYR A 820 -21.47 -28.39 2.84
C TYR A 820 -22.44 -27.56 3.68
N TYR A 821 -22.68 -26.33 3.24
CA TYR A 821 -23.53 -25.34 3.91
C TYR A 821 -24.69 -24.88 3.02
N CYS A 822 -25.88 -24.73 3.61
CA CYS A 822 -27.04 -24.10 2.98
C CYS A 822 -27.70 -23.12 3.96
N PHE A 823 -28.04 -21.92 3.49
CA PHE A 823 -28.61 -20.86 4.33
C PHE A 823 -30.05 -20.54 3.93
N ILE A 824 -30.99 -20.63 4.88
CA ILE A 824 -32.42 -20.49 4.64
C ILE A 824 -33.03 -19.46 5.59
N HIS A 825 -33.62 -18.41 5.04
CA HIS A 825 -34.41 -17.43 5.78
C HIS A 825 -35.88 -17.86 5.89
N LYS A 826 -36.44 -17.80 7.10
CA LYS A 826 -37.87 -18.01 7.38
C LYS A 826 -38.54 -16.71 7.79
N THR A 827 -39.49 -16.26 6.96
CA THR A 827 -40.32 -15.08 7.25
C THR A 827 -41.28 -15.31 8.42
N LYS A 828 -41.83 -14.23 9.00
CA LYS A 828 -42.91 -14.31 10.02
C LYS A 828 -44.14 -15.09 9.57
N THR A 829 -44.41 -15.11 8.26
CA THR A 829 -45.53 -15.87 7.65
C THR A 829 -45.23 -17.37 7.47
N GLY A 830 -44.03 -17.83 7.85
CA GLY A 830 -43.58 -19.21 7.67
C GLY A 830 -43.06 -19.55 6.27
N SER A 831 -43.02 -18.60 5.33
CA SER A 831 -42.42 -18.81 4.01
C SER A 831 -40.89 -18.91 4.11
N LEU A 832 -40.30 -19.90 3.43
CA LEU A 832 -38.85 -20.12 3.37
C LEU A 832 -38.23 -19.52 2.10
N SER A 833 -36.99 -19.08 2.21
CA SER A 833 -36.20 -18.59 1.09
C SER A 833 -34.73 -18.93 1.28
N MET A 834 -34.12 -19.50 0.25
CA MET A 834 -32.69 -19.80 0.21
C MET A 834 -31.89 -18.52 -0.04
N LEU A 835 -30.71 -18.42 0.57
CA LEU A 835 -29.82 -17.29 0.40
C LEU A 835 -28.69 -17.58 -0.59
N ASN A 836 -28.41 -16.59 -1.42
CA ASN A 836 -27.26 -16.55 -2.32
C ASN A 836 -26.53 -15.21 -2.15
N GLY A 837 -25.52 -15.14 -1.26
CA GLY A 837 -24.79 -13.89 -0.99
C GLY A 837 -25.69 -12.74 -0.51
N GLY A 838 -26.77 -13.06 0.20
CA GLY A 838 -27.78 -12.12 0.69
C GLY A 838 -29.01 -11.92 -0.23
N ALA A 839 -28.99 -12.42 -1.47
CA ALA A 839 -30.17 -12.47 -2.32
C ALA A 839 -31.11 -13.61 -1.89
N LEU A 840 -32.43 -13.36 -1.88
CA LEU A 840 -33.45 -14.34 -1.49
C LEU A 840 -34.03 -15.03 -2.73
N LYS A 841 -34.05 -16.38 -2.72
CA LYS A 841 -34.80 -17.21 -3.67
C LYS A 841 -35.91 -17.94 -2.91
N LYS A 842 -37.17 -17.72 -3.29
CA LYS A 842 -38.31 -18.37 -2.63
C LYS A 842 -38.22 -19.89 -2.81
N LEU A 843 -38.54 -20.61 -1.74
CA LEU A 843 -38.57 -22.07 -1.70
C LEU A 843 -40.02 -22.57 -1.67
N ASN A 844 -40.28 -23.73 -2.27
CA ASN A 844 -41.64 -24.25 -2.47
C ASN A 844 -42.17 -25.02 -1.26
N THR A 845 -41.33 -25.83 -0.61
CA THR A 845 -41.64 -26.53 0.63
C THR A 845 -41.38 -25.62 1.83
N LYS A 846 -42.30 -25.60 2.81
CA LYS A 846 -42.22 -24.74 4.01
C LYS A 846 -41.48 -25.38 5.20
N ASP A 847 -41.20 -26.67 5.11
CA ASP A 847 -40.44 -27.41 6.13
C ASP A 847 -38.94 -27.32 5.83
N VAL A 848 -38.15 -26.94 6.83
CA VAL A 848 -36.69 -26.85 6.70
C VAL A 848 -36.03 -28.22 6.65
N ASN A 849 -36.61 -29.24 7.33
CA ASN A 849 -36.08 -30.60 7.37
C ASN A 849 -36.03 -31.23 5.98
N TYR A 850 -37.05 -30.95 5.16
CA TYR A 850 -37.06 -31.37 3.74
C TYR A 850 -35.77 -30.99 3.01
N TYR A 851 -35.25 -29.77 3.21
CA TYR A 851 -34.03 -29.34 2.52
C TYR A 851 -32.78 -30.02 3.06
N TYR A 852 -32.73 -30.28 4.37
CA TYR A 852 -31.62 -30.98 5.02
C TYR A 852 -31.54 -32.46 4.60
N ASP A 853 -32.68 -33.15 4.63
CA ASP A 853 -32.78 -34.57 4.29
C ASP A 853 -32.40 -34.82 2.82
N ASN A 854 -32.75 -33.88 1.92
CA ASN A 854 -32.48 -33.98 0.48
C ASN A 854 -31.21 -33.25 0.02
N MET A 855 -30.41 -32.70 0.95
CA MET A 855 -29.26 -31.86 0.62
C MET A 855 -28.19 -32.61 -0.20
N ASP A 856 -27.84 -33.83 0.17
CA ASP A 856 -26.83 -34.64 -0.53
C ASP A 856 -27.26 -34.94 -1.98
N SER A 857 -28.54 -35.29 -2.18
CA SER A 857 -29.09 -35.55 -3.51
C SER A 857 -29.06 -34.31 -4.39
N MET A 858 -29.37 -33.13 -3.83
CA MET A 858 -29.29 -31.86 -4.54
C MET A 858 -27.85 -31.49 -4.91
N ILE A 859 -26.91 -31.68 -3.98
CA ILE A 859 -25.48 -31.43 -4.22
C ILE A 859 -24.99 -32.34 -5.34
N ALA A 860 -25.21 -33.65 -5.25
CA ALA A 860 -24.79 -34.61 -6.26
C ALA A 860 -25.38 -34.31 -7.64
N PHE A 861 -26.65 -33.88 -7.70
CA PHE A 861 -27.34 -33.50 -8.93
C PHE A 861 -26.67 -32.31 -9.64
N ILE A 862 -26.13 -31.34 -8.88
CA ILE A 862 -25.44 -30.17 -9.44
C ILE A 862 -23.96 -30.48 -9.71
N GLU A 863 -23.28 -31.07 -8.73
CA GLU A 863 -21.82 -31.26 -8.72
C GLU A 863 -21.36 -32.18 -9.85
N THR A 864 -22.11 -33.26 -10.13
CA THR A 864 -21.73 -34.26 -11.15
C THR A 864 -21.56 -33.66 -12.56
N PRO A 865 -22.57 -32.96 -13.13
CA PRO A 865 -22.39 -32.29 -14.42
C PRO A 865 -21.47 -31.07 -14.33
N LEU A 866 -21.44 -30.36 -13.20
CA LEU A 866 -20.60 -29.18 -13.02
C LEU A 866 -19.10 -29.50 -13.03
N LYS A 867 -18.66 -30.60 -12.39
CA LYS A 867 -17.24 -31.02 -12.40
C LYS A 867 -16.71 -31.21 -13.81
N LYS A 868 -17.49 -31.83 -14.70
CA LYS A 868 -17.10 -32.03 -16.11
C LYS A 868 -16.99 -30.71 -16.85
N TYR A 869 -17.90 -29.79 -16.58
CA TYR A 869 -17.91 -28.46 -17.18
C TYR A 869 -16.72 -27.63 -16.68
N THR A 870 -16.50 -27.57 -15.38
CA THR A 870 -15.38 -26.84 -14.75
C THR A 870 -14.03 -27.37 -15.23
N ALA A 871 -13.84 -28.70 -15.31
CA ALA A 871 -12.58 -29.26 -15.81
C ALA A 871 -12.27 -28.83 -17.27
N TYR A 872 -13.29 -28.69 -18.11
CA TYR A 872 -13.11 -28.15 -19.46
C TYR A 872 -12.77 -26.66 -19.44
N GLN A 873 -13.43 -25.87 -18.60
CA GLN A 873 -13.07 -24.46 -18.41
C GLN A 873 -11.63 -24.30 -17.90
N GLU A 874 -11.20 -25.10 -16.93
CA GLU A 874 -9.84 -25.11 -16.37
C GLU A 874 -8.80 -25.41 -17.45
N SER A 875 -9.05 -26.41 -18.31
CA SER A 875 -8.14 -26.69 -19.43
C SER A 875 -7.96 -25.52 -20.39
N ILE A 876 -9.01 -24.72 -20.63
CA ILE A 876 -8.90 -23.51 -21.46
C ILE A 876 -8.18 -22.40 -20.69
N ALA A 877 -8.50 -22.24 -19.41
CA ALA A 877 -7.88 -21.24 -18.54
C ALA A 877 -6.36 -21.46 -18.40
N ASP A 878 -5.92 -22.70 -18.27
CA ASP A 878 -4.50 -23.05 -18.18
C ASP A 878 -3.76 -22.69 -19.48
N GLU A 879 -4.37 -22.94 -20.64
CA GLU A 879 -3.79 -22.51 -21.93
C GLU A 879 -3.70 -20.98 -22.05
N ILE A 880 -4.70 -20.24 -21.55
CA ILE A 880 -4.67 -18.77 -21.50
C ILE A 880 -3.53 -18.28 -20.59
N ARG A 881 -3.33 -18.92 -19.42
CA ARG A 881 -2.24 -18.56 -18.50
C ARG A 881 -0.87 -18.81 -19.10
N LYS A 882 -0.68 -19.92 -19.83
CA LYS A 882 0.59 -20.25 -20.51
C LYS A 882 1.04 -19.17 -21.49
N ILE A 883 0.11 -18.44 -22.12
CA ILE A 883 0.43 -17.35 -23.06
C ILE A 883 0.53 -15.97 -22.39
N GLY A 884 0.33 -15.89 -21.06
CA GLY A 884 0.42 -14.66 -20.28
C GLY A 884 -0.93 -13.99 -19.96
N GLY A 885 -2.06 -14.62 -20.27
CA GLY A 885 -3.40 -14.11 -19.94
C GLY A 885 -3.86 -14.49 -18.52
N SER A 886 -4.98 -13.91 -18.07
CA SER A 886 -5.51 -14.11 -16.71
C SER A 886 -6.03 -15.54 -16.44
N GLY A 887 -6.82 -16.09 -17.36
CA GLY A 887 -7.47 -17.40 -17.20
C GLY A 887 -8.50 -17.44 -16.07
N TRP A 888 -9.18 -16.32 -15.77
CA TRP A 888 -10.13 -16.27 -14.65
C TRP A 888 -11.51 -16.77 -15.04
N ILE A 889 -11.99 -17.79 -14.35
CA ILE A 889 -13.30 -18.40 -14.61
C ILE A 889 -14.37 -17.74 -13.73
N HIS A 890 -15.43 -17.21 -14.35
CA HIS A 890 -16.61 -16.68 -13.66
C HIS A 890 -17.91 -17.02 -14.38
N GLY A 891 -18.64 -18.01 -13.85
CA GLY A 891 -19.80 -18.57 -14.53
C GLY A 891 -19.36 -19.30 -15.80
N CYS A 892 -19.84 -18.83 -16.95
CA CYS A 892 -19.50 -19.37 -18.26
C CYS A 892 -18.30 -18.69 -18.94
N ILE A 893 -17.73 -17.65 -18.33
CA ILE A 893 -16.74 -16.76 -18.96
C ILE A 893 -15.36 -17.05 -18.38
N ILE A 894 -14.34 -17.03 -19.22
CA ILE A 894 -12.92 -17.14 -18.89
C ILE A 894 -12.22 -15.88 -19.41
N ASP A 895 -11.64 -15.09 -18.52
CA ASP A 895 -11.01 -13.82 -18.90
C ASP A 895 -9.60 -14.06 -19.45
N ILE A 896 -9.29 -13.42 -20.58
CA ILE A 896 -7.93 -13.31 -21.12
C ILE A 896 -7.28 -12.07 -20.51
N ASP A 897 -7.98 -10.93 -20.60
CA ASP A 897 -7.67 -9.68 -19.91
C ASP A 897 -8.98 -8.98 -19.50
N TYR A 898 -8.92 -7.68 -19.20
CA TYR A 898 -10.08 -6.90 -18.76
C TYR A 898 -11.20 -6.77 -19.82
N TYR A 899 -10.85 -6.70 -21.11
CA TYR A 899 -11.80 -6.50 -22.21
C TYR A 899 -12.00 -7.76 -23.07
N ASN A 900 -11.07 -8.70 -23.00
CA ASN A 900 -10.99 -9.86 -23.87
C ASN A 900 -11.35 -11.14 -23.11
N HIS A 901 -12.33 -11.89 -23.63
CA HIS A 901 -12.94 -13.00 -22.92
C HIS A 901 -13.18 -14.22 -23.82
N VAL A 902 -13.30 -15.37 -23.19
CA VAL A 902 -13.75 -16.63 -23.77
C VAL A 902 -15.03 -17.07 -23.07
N TYR A 903 -16.10 -17.28 -23.82
CA TYR A 903 -17.35 -17.87 -23.35
C TYR A 903 -17.38 -19.36 -23.69
N VAL A 904 -17.63 -20.20 -22.68
CA VAL A 904 -17.92 -21.62 -22.85
C VAL A 904 -19.43 -21.81 -22.68
N ASN A 905 -20.09 -22.42 -23.67
CA ASN A 905 -21.52 -22.65 -23.60
C ASN A 905 -21.83 -23.88 -22.73
N PRO A 906 -22.65 -23.75 -21.66
CA PRO A 906 -22.95 -24.85 -20.74
C PRO A 906 -23.89 -25.90 -21.32
N VAL A 907 -24.44 -25.70 -22.52
CA VAL A 907 -25.38 -26.63 -23.17
C VAL A 907 -24.67 -27.60 -24.11
N ASP A 908 -23.78 -27.09 -24.96
CA ASP A 908 -23.14 -27.82 -26.06
C ASP A 908 -21.59 -27.77 -26.01
N MET A 909 -21.00 -27.13 -25.00
CA MET A 909 -19.56 -26.95 -24.81
C MET A 909 -18.86 -26.13 -25.91
N THR A 910 -19.62 -25.40 -26.74
CA THR A 910 -19.03 -24.52 -27.75
C THR A 910 -18.28 -23.36 -27.13
N VAL A 911 -17.13 -23.01 -27.72
CA VAL A 911 -16.24 -21.95 -27.25
C VAL A 911 -16.33 -20.76 -28.21
N ARG A 912 -16.54 -19.56 -27.67
CA ARG A 912 -16.60 -18.29 -28.42
C ARG A 912 -15.71 -17.25 -27.76
N SER A 913 -14.84 -16.62 -28.52
CA SER A 913 -14.01 -15.50 -28.07
C SER A 913 -14.66 -14.16 -28.40
N TYR A 914 -14.61 -13.18 -27.51
CA TYR A 914 -15.16 -11.86 -27.78
C TYR A 914 -14.43 -10.76 -26.99
N TRP A 915 -14.43 -9.56 -27.56
CA TRP A 915 -14.06 -8.31 -26.89
C TRP A 915 -15.32 -7.61 -26.38
N ALA A 916 -15.27 -6.95 -25.22
CA ALA A 916 -16.42 -6.24 -24.65
C ALA A 916 -16.02 -4.99 -23.86
N SER A 917 -16.62 -3.84 -24.17
CA SER A 917 -16.51 -2.63 -23.33
C SER A 917 -17.51 -2.61 -22.18
N ASP A 918 -18.65 -3.30 -22.34
CA ASP A 918 -19.68 -3.48 -21.33
C ASP A 918 -20.55 -4.72 -21.63
N ILE A 919 -21.57 -4.97 -20.80
CA ILE A 919 -22.44 -6.16 -20.94
C ILE A 919 -23.27 -6.17 -22.24
N VAL A 920 -23.48 -5.02 -22.88
CA VAL A 920 -24.24 -4.87 -24.13
C VAL A 920 -23.28 -4.90 -25.32
N ASN A 921 -22.27 -4.05 -25.33
CA ASN A 921 -21.38 -3.85 -26.47
C ASN A 921 -20.30 -4.93 -26.54
N LYS A 922 -20.51 -5.94 -27.39
CA LYS A 922 -19.59 -7.08 -27.59
C LYS A 922 -19.28 -7.30 -29.06
N LEU A 923 -18.02 -7.63 -29.34
CA LEU A 923 -17.51 -7.96 -30.65
C LEU A 923 -16.99 -9.41 -30.64
N VAL A 924 -17.73 -10.32 -31.27
CA VAL A 924 -17.48 -11.76 -31.24
C VAL A 924 -16.55 -12.16 -32.38
N TYR A 925 -15.45 -12.81 -32.04
CA TYR A 925 -14.45 -13.29 -32.98
C TYR A 925 -14.68 -14.79 -33.30
N PRO A 926 -14.41 -15.23 -34.54
CA PRO A 926 -14.61 -16.62 -34.93
C PRO A 926 -13.73 -17.60 -34.14
N THR A 927 -12.52 -17.19 -33.77
CA THR A 927 -11.53 -18.01 -33.05
C THR A 927 -10.72 -17.18 -32.06
N VAL A 928 -10.21 -17.83 -31.00
CA VAL A 928 -9.33 -17.19 -30.00
C VAL A 928 -8.08 -16.56 -30.66
N PRO A 929 -7.37 -17.21 -31.60
CA PRO A 929 -6.25 -16.57 -32.30
C PRO A 929 -6.65 -15.32 -33.10
N ALA A 930 -7.87 -15.27 -33.65
CA ALA A 930 -8.35 -14.08 -34.35
C ALA A 930 -8.63 -12.91 -33.37
N LEU A 931 -9.15 -13.19 -32.17
CA LEU A 931 -9.26 -12.21 -31.10
C LEU A 931 -7.87 -11.72 -30.68
N LEU A 932 -6.97 -12.63 -30.31
CA LEU A 932 -5.63 -12.28 -29.82
C LEU A 932 -4.86 -11.44 -30.85
N LYS A 933 -4.92 -11.79 -32.13
CA LYS A 933 -4.22 -11.05 -33.18
C LYS A 933 -4.69 -9.60 -33.31
N ASN A 934 -5.98 -9.33 -33.11
CA ASN A 934 -6.56 -8.00 -33.29
C ASN A 934 -6.55 -7.16 -32.02
N GLU A 935 -6.82 -7.78 -30.87
CA GLU A 935 -7.05 -7.07 -29.59
C GLU A 935 -5.92 -7.27 -28.58
N CYS A 936 -5.10 -8.34 -28.70
CA CYS A 936 -4.01 -8.67 -27.76
C CYS A 936 -2.69 -9.07 -28.49
N PRO A 937 -2.06 -8.20 -29.29
CA PRO A 937 -0.93 -8.58 -30.15
C PRO A 937 0.26 -9.22 -29.40
N GLU A 938 0.53 -8.80 -28.17
CA GLU A 938 1.59 -9.37 -27.33
C GLU A 938 1.28 -10.83 -26.91
N LEU A 939 0.06 -11.09 -26.44
CA LEU A 939 -0.38 -12.45 -26.10
C LEU A 939 -0.45 -13.34 -27.35
N TYR A 940 -0.76 -12.76 -28.52
CA TYR A 940 -0.70 -13.48 -29.80
C TYR A 940 0.74 -13.91 -30.14
N ALA A 941 1.74 -13.06 -29.91
CA ALA A 941 3.14 -13.42 -30.11
C ALA A 941 3.58 -14.58 -29.20
N ASN A 942 3.14 -14.58 -27.93
CA ASN A 942 3.39 -15.69 -27.00
C ASN A 942 2.68 -16.98 -27.43
N TYR A 943 1.43 -16.87 -27.89
CA TYR A 943 0.69 -17.99 -28.48
C TYR A 943 1.42 -18.61 -29.68
N LEU A 944 1.98 -17.79 -30.59
CA LEU A 944 2.77 -18.29 -31.72
C LEU A 944 4.03 -19.06 -31.28
N LYS A 945 4.74 -18.57 -30.26
CA LYS A 945 5.90 -19.29 -29.68
C LYS A 945 5.49 -20.64 -29.09
N LEU A 946 4.33 -20.71 -28.47
CA LEU A 946 3.83 -21.92 -27.81
C LEU A 946 3.43 -23.02 -28.82
N ILE A 947 2.80 -22.65 -29.95
CA ILE A 947 2.43 -23.62 -31.00
C ILE A 947 3.60 -24.13 -31.84
N GLU A 948 4.74 -23.42 -31.87
CA GLU A 948 5.97 -23.90 -32.49
C GLU A 948 6.63 -25.03 -31.67
N GLY A 949 6.31 -25.15 -30.37
CA GLY A 949 6.92 -26.10 -29.43
C GLY A 949 6.14 -27.41 -29.14
N GLU A 950 4.80 -27.45 -29.26
CA GLU A 950 3.98 -28.62 -28.85
C GLU A 950 3.03 -29.15 -29.95
N LYS A 951 2.95 -30.49 -30.10
CA LYS A 951 2.13 -31.19 -31.12
C LYS A 951 0.66 -31.44 -30.74
N SER A 952 0.17 -31.02 -29.57
CA SER A 952 -1.24 -31.17 -29.21
C SER A 952 -1.70 -30.06 -28.25
N ASN A 953 -2.37 -29.03 -28.79
CA ASN A 953 -2.97 -27.95 -28.00
C ASN A 953 -4.52 -27.99 -28.12
N PRO A 954 -5.30 -27.90 -27.02
CA PRO A 954 -6.76 -27.77 -27.05
C PRO A 954 -7.29 -26.52 -27.79
N LEU A 955 -6.53 -25.42 -27.79
CA LEU A 955 -6.79 -24.21 -28.59
C LEU A 955 -6.51 -24.43 -30.09
N ALA A 956 -5.77 -25.48 -30.45
CA ALA A 956 -5.62 -25.92 -31.83
C ALA A 956 -6.86 -26.73 -32.24
N VAL A 957 -8.01 -26.07 -32.34
CA VAL A 957 -9.11 -26.57 -33.15
C VAL A 957 -8.52 -26.88 -34.53
N LYS A 958 -8.62 -28.14 -34.94
CA LYS A 958 -8.15 -28.64 -36.25
C LYS A 958 -8.34 -27.56 -37.30
N GLN A 959 -7.25 -27.01 -37.85
CA GLN A 959 -7.31 -26.13 -39.00
C GLN A 959 -7.98 -26.89 -40.15
N THR A 960 -9.30 -26.73 -40.29
CA THR A 960 -9.98 -26.98 -41.54
C THR A 960 -9.43 -25.96 -42.51
N LYS A 961 -8.65 -26.44 -43.49
CA LYS A 961 -7.88 -25.66 -44.48
C LYS A 961 -8.70 -24.72 -45.40
N ASN A 962 -9.91 -24.33 -45.04
CA ASN A 962 -10.77 -23.44 -45.82
C ASN A 962 -11.70 -22.60 -44.90
N GLU A 963 -11.16 -21.76 -44.02
CA GLU A 963 -11.97 -20.72 -43.38
C GLU A 963 -11.73 -19.38 -44.06
N VAL A 964 -12.74 -18.93 -44.80
CA VAL A 964 -12.93 -17.53 -45.20
C VAL A 964 -12.75 -16.68 -43.95
N SER A 965 -11.94 -15.61 -44.02
CA SER A 965 -11.74 -14.67 -42.92
C SER A 965 -13.06 -14.00 -42.57
N LEU A 966 -13.83 -14.62 -41.68
CA LEU A 966 -15.07 -14.08 -41.15
C LEU A 966 -14.71 -12.88 -40.28
N LEU A 967 -15.26 -11.72 -40.62
CA LEU A 967 -15.13 -10.52 -39.80
C LEU A 967 -15.78 -10.75 -38.43
N PRO A 968 -15.26 -10.10 -37.38
CA PRO A 968 -15.91 -10.14 -36.08
C PRO A 968 -17.34 -9.59 -36.17
N GLN A 969 -18.24 -10.15 -35.37
CA GLN A 969 -19.67 -9.85 -35.39
C GLN A 969 -20.09 -9.10 -34.13
N GLU A 970 -20.85 -8.02 -34.29
CA GLU A 970 -21.47 -7.34 -33.15
C GLU A 970 -22.55 -8.22 -32.52
N TYR A 971 -22.53 -8.31 -31.19
CA TYR A 971 -23.50 -9.08 -30.41
C TYR A 971 -24.03 -8.26 -29.23
N LEU A 972 -25.20 -7.66 -29.42
CA LEU A 972 -25.80 -6.72 -28.46
C LEU A 972 -26.69 -7.39 -27.40
N GLU A 973 -26.97 -8.69 -27.52
CA GLU A 973 -27.80 -9.41 -26.54
C GLU A 973 -27.06 -9.67 -25.22
N THR A 974 -27.82 -9.81 -24.12
CA THR A 974 -27.28 -10.02 -22.76
C THR A 974 -27.68 -11.39 -22.15
N ASP A 975 -28.26 -12.26 -22.96
CA ASP A 975 -28.74 -13.60 -22.60
C ASP A 975 -27.62 -14.55 -22.13
N ILE A 976 -26.42 -14.48 -22.71
CA ILE A 976 -25.25 -15.25 -22.28
C ILE A 976 -24.92 -15.04 -20.79
N TYR A 977 -25.17 -13.83 -20.27
CA TYR A 977 -24.97 -13.49 -18.85
C TYR A 977 -26.06 -14.07 -17.95
N LYS A 978 -27.23 -14.45 -18.48
CA LYS A 978 -28.27 -15.14 -17.70
C LYS A 978 -27.82 -16.58 -17.41
N ALA A 979 -27.36 -17.31 -18.43
CA ALA A 979 -26.81 -18.66 -18.26
C ALA A 979 -25.56 -18.63 -17.37
N SER A 980 -24.64 -17.68 -17.62
CA SER A 980 -23.44 -17.50 -16.81
C SER A 980 -23.74 -17.24 -15.34
N ARG A 981 -24.74 -16.41 -15.03
CA ARG A 981 -25.17 -16.16 -13.63
C ARG A 981 -25.73 -17.40 -12.93
N GLU A 982 -26.40 -18.31 -13.65
CA GLU A 982 -26.88 -19.56 -13.05
C GLU A 982 -25.72 -20.53 -12.79
N ILE A 983 -24.79 -20.69 -13.73
CA ILE A 983 -23.55 -21.47 -13.51
C ILE A 983 -22.76 -20.90 -12.33
N LYS A 984 -22.63 -19.57 -12.24
CA LYS A 984 -21.92 -18.91 -11.13
C LYS A 984 -22.56 -19.20 -9.76
N LYS A 985 -23.87 -19.45 -9.69
CA LYS A 985 -24.52 -19.89 -8.44
C LYS A 985 -24.15 -21.34 -8.10
N MET A 986 -24.13 -22.21 -9.10
CA MET A 986 -23.74 -23.62 -8.94
C MET A 986 -22.27 -23.76 -8.53
N GLN A 987 -21.38 -22.96 -9.12
CA GLN A 987 -19.94 -22.93 -8.82
C GLN A 987 -19.62 -22.57 -7.36
N LYS A 988 -20.56 -22.00 -6.58
CA LYS A 988 -20.36 -21.80 -5.13
C LYS A 988 -20.24 -23.11 -4.33
N LEU A 989 -20.60 -24.25 -4.93
CA LEU A 989 -20.29 -25.56 -4.37
C LEU A 989 -18.78 -25.80 -4.24
N ASN A 990 -17.94 -25.13 -5.04
CA ASN A 990 -16.47 -25.20 -4.89
C ASN A 990 -16.01 -24.60 -3.55
N SER A 991 -16.79 -23.69 -2.95
CA SER A 991 -16.58 -23.16 -1.59
C SER A 991 -17.43 -23.89 -0.55
N ASN A 992 -17.94 -25.07 -0.88
CA ASN A 992 -18.86 -25.88 -0.09
C ASN A 992 -20.20 -25.19 0.26
N VAL A 993 -20.67 -24.24 -0.55
CA VAL A 993 -21.95 -23.55 -0.29
C VAL A 993 -23.00 -23.85 -1.36
N LEU A 994 -24.08 -24.52 -0.96
CA LEU A 994 -25.27 -24.72 -1.79
C LEU A 994 -26.10 -23.43 -1.78
N THR A 995 -26.30 -22.81 -2.95
CA THR A 995 -27.04 -21.52 -3.07
C THR A 995 -28.23 -21.54 -4.03
N THR A 996 -28.54 -22.70 -4.60
CA THR A 996 -29.70 -22.91 -5.47
C THR A 996 -30.38 -24.25 -5.19
N TRP A 997 -31.69 -24.29 -5.44
CA TRP A 997 -32.54 -25.47 -5.31
C TRP A 997 -33.40 -25.63 -6.57
N TYR A 998 -33.61 -26.88 -7.00
CA TYR A 998 -34.37 -27.26 -8.20
C TYR A 998 -35.42 -28.34 -7.86
N ASP A 999 -36.71 -28.01 -7.95
CA ASP A 999 -37.80 -28.87 -7.43
C ASP A 999 -38.17 -30.08 -8.30
N ILE A 1000 -37.32 -30.51 -9.25
CA ILE A 1000 -37.61 -31.62 -10.17
C ILE A 1000 -36.32 -32.39 -10.43
N VAL A 1001 -36.30 -33.69 -10.08
CA VAL A 1001 -35.27 -34.64 -10.53
C VAL A 1001 -35.85 -35.48 -11.67
N PRO A 1002 -35.55 -35.18 -12.95
CA PRO A 1002 -35.55 -36.19 -13.98
C PRO A 1002 -34.12 -36.72 -14.13
N GLU A 1003 -34.01 -38.05 -14.23
CA GLU A 1003 -32.81 -38.75 -14.69
C GLU A 1003 -32.26 -38.10 -15.97
N ARG A 1004 -31.18 -37.33 -15.85
CA ARG A 1004 -30.25 -36.93 -16.92
C ARG A 1004 -29.02 -36.26 -16.30
N ASN A 1005 -27.83 -36.77 -16.62
CA ASN A 1005 -26.53 -36.22 -16.23
C ASN A 1005 -26.19 -34.89 -16.95
N GLU A 1006 -27.09 -33.91 -16.94
CA GLU A 1006 -26.96 -32.65 -17.68
C GLU A 1006 -27.07 -31.43 -16.75
N LEU A 1007 -26.42 -30.31 -17.10
CA LEU A 1007 -26.52 -29.07 -16.31
C LEU A 1007 -27.97 -28.54 -16.28
N PRO A 1008 -28.50 -28.11 -15.11
CA PRO A 1008 -29.88 -27.64 -14.98
C PRO A 1008 -30.26 -26.45 -15.89
N CYS A 1009 -29.27 -25.73 -16.43
CA CYS A 1009 -29.45 -24.57 -17.30
C CYS A 1009 -30.06 -24.90 -18.67
N LYS A 1010 -30.06 -26.17 -19.13
CA LYS A 1010 -30.67 -26.56 -20.42
C LYS A 1010 -32.14 -26.14 -20.55
N LYS A 1011 -32.92 -26.16 -19.46
CA LYS A 1011 -34.34 -25.74 -19.45
C LYS A 1011 -34.55 -24.22 -19.54
N LEU A 1012 -33.51 -23.40 -19.29
CA LEU A 1012 -33.60 -21.94 -19.30
C LEU A 1012 -33.29 -21.33 -20.67
N VAL A 1013 -32.58 -22.09 -21.52
CA VAL A 1013 -32.20 -21.70 -22.89
C VAL A 1013 -33.18 -22.28 -23.92
N SER A 1014 -33.81 -23.42 -23.63
CA SER A 1014 -34.77 -24.10 -24.53
C SER A 1014 -36.18 -23.50 -24.60
N ASN A 1015 -36.44 -22.33 -24.01
CA ASN A 1015 -37.74 -21.65 -24.09
C ASN A 1015 -37.84 -20.66 -25.27
N LYS A 1016 -36.96 -20.81 -26.26
CA LYS A 1016 -37.05 -20.17 -27.58
C LYS A 1016 -36.72 -21.21 -28.66
N GLU A 1017 -37.61 -22.16 -28.85
CA GLU A 1017 -37.88 -22.74 -30.18
C GLU A 1017 -39.29 -22.33 -30.59
#